data_AF-A0A0V1CY99-F1
#
_entry.id   AF-A0A0V1CY99-F1
#
_cell.length_a   1.000
_cell.length_b   1.000
_cell.length_c   1.000
_cell.angle_alpha   90.00
_cell.angle_beta   90.00
_cell.angle_gamma   90.00
#
_symmetry.space_group_name_H-M   'P 1'
#
loop_
_entity.id
_entity.type
_entity.pdbx_description
1 polymer ?
#
loop_
_entity_poly.entity_id
_entity_poly.type
_entity_poly.pdbx_seq_one_letter_code
_entity_poly.pdbx_strand_id
1 'polypeptide(L)'
;MKALEMAKTEEFDVGYSNWILYYSISPDSFYVLEDCLGENSKIIVGYLSRNKIDERTMLNHHMLILPPYRKAGIMQSFLTELDRDWSGPIVSNANPYGARLIASLDPDRALWRGPQFIGYFGSLLPDRIHFSNNNNSVLQLTNCDLLAVTKENLNQVLHYDSGKIHPTCRDAFLTSWMIPERESAAAALALCAMRHGTVVGYGVMRKISDTYYDMAPVYADDDAIAMGLMKQLCAWLVQIAGSGVRIYYAFPIDQKPSVRLAEELGLKIEDHETRIYQRELTTMIRSFEEEKKYIEQVGPLLWRVKKGFVPNMRVDGYFYVNKNLENLMFEELRLCSKGGGGCFQPAVKQIGNVASLPGVVWRSIGLPDIHAGYGFAIGNVAAFDVDDPAAVISPGGVGFDINCGVRLIRTNLSESDIQPVKEQLTQCLFDFIPVGVGSRGIIPINGRDFEECLEMGMDWTLREGYSWAEDKEHCEEYGRMLEADPAKVSTRAKKRGLPQLGTLGAGNHYGEVQVVEEIYDKHAARRMGIDRKGQVCVMIHCGSRGLGHQVATDALVEMDKAMLRNNIKLNDRQLACAPLKSKEGQNYLKGMAAAANFAWVNRSCMTFCARQAFAKIFQCTPDDLDMQVVYDVSHNIAKIEEHMVEGKLKTLCVHRKGSTRAFPPHHPLIPVDYQFTGQPVLIGGTMGTCSYILTGTVKGMSETFGTTCHGAGRAMSRAKSRRTLDYTNVLDALAAKGISIRVASPKLIMEEAPESYKNVTDVVNTCHEAGISKRCVKLRPIAVIKG
;
A
#
# COMPACT_ATOMS: atom_id res chain seq x y z
N MET A 1 -22.63 28.84 -54.75
CA MET A 1 -22.35 29.72 -55.90
C MET A 1 -23.05 31.07 -55.77
N LYS A 2 -24.40 31.18 -55.71
CA LYS A 2 -25.08 32.48 -55.47
C LYS A 2 -24.74 33.17 -54.13
N ALA A 3 -24.46 32.41 -53.07
CA ALA A 3 -24.02 32.98 -51.79
C ALA A 3 -22.55 33.49 -51.80
N LEU A 4 -21.74 33.05 -52.77
CA LEU A 4 -20.34 33.45 -52.90
C LEU A 4 -20.19 34.80 -53.62
N GLU A 5 -21.20 35.25 -54.37
CA GLU A 5 -21.26 36.58 -54.98
C GLU A 5 -21.67 37.67 -53.97
N MET A 6 -22.46 37.34 -52.93
CA MET A 6 -22.87 38.31 -51.91
C MET A 6 -21.74 38.69 -50.95
N ALA A 7 -20.74 37.82 -50.76
CA ALA A 7 -19.62 38.07 -49.86
C ALA A 7 -18.55 39.02 -50.43
N LYS A 8 -18.67 39.48 -51.68
CA LYS A 8 -17.68 40.38 -52.32
C LYS A 8 -18.01 41.87 -52.23
N THR A 9 -19.18 42.27 -51.71
CA THR A 9 -19.66 43.66 -51.85
C THR A 9 -20.04 44.39 -50.57
N GLU A 10 -19.85 43.82 -49.37
CA GLU A 10 -20.04 44.57 -48.12
C GLU A 10 -18.73 44.60 -47.32
N GLU A 11 -18.05 45.76 -47.36
CA GLU A 11 -16.98 46.10 -46.44
C GLU A 11 -17.57 46.21 -45.02
N PHE A 12 -17.18 45.30 -44.13
CA PHE A 12 -17.50 45.40 -42.71
C PHE A 12 -16.51 46.33 -42.01
N ASP A 13 -16.96 47.56 -41.75
CA ASP A 13 -16.25 48.54 -40.94
C ASP A 13 -16.53 48.32 -39.45
N VAL A 14 -15.98 47.24 -38.87
CA VAL A 14 -15.81 47.10 -37.41
C VAL A 14 -14.54 46.26 -37.11
N GLY A 15 -13.36 46.88 -37.21
CA GLY A 15 -12.19 46.58 -36.37
C GLY A 15 -11.46 45.21 -36.42
N TYR A 16 -11.90 44.20 -37.17
CA TYR A 16 -11.14 42.94 -37.35
C TYR A 16 -11.40 42.29 -38.72
N SER A 17 -10.49 42.48 -39.68
CA SER A 17 -10.74 42.28 -41.12
C SER A 17 -10.30 40.93 -41.74
N ASN A 18 -9.99 39.86 -41.00
CA ASN A 18 -9.25 38.71 -41.56
C ASN A 18 -9.82 37.28 -41.34
N TRP A 19 -11.15 37.06 -41.42
CA TRP A 19 -11.74 35.71 -41.22
C TRP A 19 -12.81 35.35 -42.27
N ILE A 20 -12.89 34.08 -42.68
CA ILE A 20 -13.90 33.57 -43.64
C ILE A 20 -14.67 32.38 -43.03
N LEU A 21 -16.00 32.42 -43.11
CA LEU A 21 -16.91 31.36 -42.70
C LEU A 21 -17.28 30.47 -43.91
N TYR A 22 -17.10 29.15 -43.80
CA TYR A 22 -17.49 28.19 -44.84
C TYR A 22 -18.78 27.44 -44.51
N TYR A 23 -19.61 27.22 -45.53
CA TYR A 23 -20.84 26.41 -45.48
C TYR A 23 -20.74 25.17 -46.39
N SER A 24 -21.20 24.01 -45.91
CA SER A 24 -21.34 22.77 -46.70
C SER A 24 -22.81 22.37 -46.89
N ILE A 25 -23.20 22.06 -48.13
CA ILE A 25 -24.59 21.86 -48.60
C ILE A 25 -25.06 20.39 -48.45
N SER A 26 -24.66 19.70 -47.38
CA SER A 26 -25.10 18.34 -47.05
C SER A 26 -26.19 18.36 -45.97
N PRO A 27 -27.09 17.35 -45.88
CA PRO A 27 -28.21 17.33 -44.91
C PRO A 27 -27.75 17.49 -43.45
N ASP A 28 -26.51 17.11 -43.18
CA ASP A 28 -25.77 17.37 -41.94
C ASP A 28 -24.76 18.48 -42.20
N SER A 29 -25.18 19.73 -42.01
CA SER A 29 -24.39 20.92 -42.35
C SER A 29 -23.33 21.22 -41.26
N PHE A 30 -22.09 21.47 -41.67
CA PHE A 30 -20.97 21.88 -40.81
C PHE A 30 -20.61 23.34 -41.06
N TYR A 31 -20.24 24.06 -39.99
CA TYR A 31 -19.70 25.42 -40.04
C TYR A 31 -18.22 25.38 -39.66
N VAL A 32 -17.36 25.97 -40.48
CA VAL A 32 -15.91 26.02 -40.25
C VAL A 32 -15.45 27.48 -40.29
N LEU A 33 -14.78 27.91 -39.22
CA LEU A 33 -14.06 29.19 -39.13
C LEU A 33 -12.58 28.93 -39.44
N GLU A 34 -12.04 29.57 -40.48
CA GLU A 34 -10.64 29.42 -40.92
C GLU A 34 -9.89 30.77 -40.80
N ASP A 35 -8.69 30.75 -40.21
CA ASP A 35 -7.75 31.88 -40.14
C ASP A 35 -6.82 31.85 -41.37
N CYS A 36 -6.63 32.98 -42.06
CA CYS A 36 -5.81 33.06 -43.27
C CYS A 36 -4.38 33.60 -43.04
N LEU A 37 -3.91 33.72 -41.79
CA LEU A 37 -2.56 34.21 -41.51
C LEU A 37 -1.48 33.10 -41.56
N GLY A 38 -0.87 32.90 -42.73
CA GLY A 38 0.47 32.30 -42.87
C GLY A 38 0.55 31.09 -43.82
N GLU A 39 1.65 31.00 -44.58
CA GLU A 39 1.87 30.11 -45.74
C GLU A 39 1.79 28.58 -45.48
N ASN A 40 1.37 28.09 -44.31
CA ASN A 40 1.21 26.63 -44.10
C ASN A 40 0.22 26.19 -43.00
N SER A 41 -0.81 26.98 -42.65
CA SER A 41 -1.75 26.58 -41.60
C SER A 41 -3.21 26.81 -41.96
N LYS A 42 -3.89 25.76 -42.40
CA LYS A 42 -5.35 25.63 -42.35
C LYS A 42 -5.73 25.02 -41.00
N ILE A 43 -6.22 25.81 -40.05
CA ILE A 43 -6.56 25.31 -38.70
C ILE A 43 -8.05 25.55 -38.43
N ILE A 44 -8.77 24.46 -38.18
CA ILE A 44 -10.19 24.45 -37.82
C ILE A 44 -10.34 24.80 -36.34
N VAL A 45 -11.10 25.85 -36.01
CA VAL A 45 -11.25 26.36 -34.62
C VAL A 45 -12.52 25.86 -33.91
N GLY A 46 -13.42 25.17 -34.63
CA GLY A 46 -14.61 24.52 -34.07
C GLY A 46 -15.50 23.90 -35.15
N TYR A 47 -16.45 23.05 -34.74
CA TYR A 47 -17.50 22.52 -35.63
C TYR A 47 -18.86 22.41 -34.92
N LEU A 48 -19.92 22.47 -35.72
CA LEU A 48 -21.32 22.24 -35.30
C LEU A 48 -21.81 20.94 -35.93
N SER A 49 -22.53 20.13 -35.16
CA SER A 49 -23.22 18.94 -35.66
C SER A 49 -24.72 19.03 -35.38
N ARG A 50 -25.53 18.66 -36.36
CA ARG A 50 -26.99 18.65 -36.24
C ARG A 50 -27.44 17.24 -35.88
N ASN A 51 -28.10 17.07 -34.74
CA ASN A 51 -28.58 15.77 -34.27
C ASN A 51 -30.11 15.76 -34.18
N LYS A 52 -30.73 14.67 -34.61
CA LYS A 52 -32.18 14.44 -34.50
C LYS A 52 -32.45 13.46 -33.37
N ILE A 53 -33.23 13.88 -32.37
CA ILE A 53 -33.67 13.03 -31.27
C ILE A 53 -35.18 13.24 -31.13
N ASP A 54 -35.97 12.17 -31.21
CA ASP A 54 -37.44 12.15 -31.08
C ASP A 54 -38.15 13.24 -31.91
N GLU A 55 -37.96 13.20 -33.23
CA GLU A 55 -38.57 14.08 -34.26
C GLU A 55 -38.27 15.58 -34.16
N ARG A 56 -37.57 16.05 -33.11
CA ARG A 56 -37.08 17.42 -32.99
C ARG A 56 -35.64 17.53 -33.48
N THR A 57 -35.35 18.60 -34.23
CA THR A 57 -34.01 18.85 -34.76
C THR A 57 -33.26 19.75 -33.77
N MET A 58 -32.16 19.25 -33.19
CA MET A 58 -31.31 20.00 -32.25
C MET A 58 -29.93 20.25 -32.86
N LEU A 59 -29.34 21.41 -32.57
CA LEU A 59 -27.93 21.66 -32.88
C LEU A 59 -27.09 21.34 -31.64
N ASN A 60 -26.21 20.35 -31.76
CA ASN A 60 -25.15 20.09 -30.79
C ASN A 60 -23.89 20.82 -31.21
N HIS A 61 -23.47 21.77 -30.38
CA HIS A 61 -22.23 22.49 -30.59
C HIS A 61 -21.09 21.88 -29.77
N HIS A 62 -19.99 21.48 -30.44
CA HIS A 62 -18.76 21.01 -29.80
C HIS A 62 -17.62 21.97 -30.18
N MET A 63 -17.29 22.93 -29.29
CA MET A 63 -16.15 23.83 -29.53
C MET A 63 -14.89 23.34 -28.82
N LEU A 64 -13.85 23.09 -29.62
CA LEU A 64 -12.53 22.71 -29.14
C LEU A 64 -11.53 23.82 -29.51
N ILE A 65 -11.32 24.78 -28.61
CA ILE A 65 -10.36 25.87 -28.83
C ILE A 65 -8.98 25.46 -28.33
N LEU A 66 -8.00 25.44 -29.24
CA LEU A 66 -6.61 25.20 -28.90
C LEU A 66 -6.01 26.36 -28.07
N PRO A 67 -5.11 26.07 -27.11
CA PRO A 67 -4.59 27.04 -26.14
C PRO A 67 -4.10 28.41 -26.68
N PRO A 68 -3.47 28.53 -27.87
CA PRO A 68 -2.92 29.82 -28.33
C PRO A 68 -3.98 30.86 -28.75
N TYR A 69 -5.23 30.44 -29.01
CA TYR A 69 -6.25 31.28 -29.67
C TYR A 69 -7.41 31.67 -28.74
N ARG A 70 -7.21 31.60 -27.42
CA ARG A 70 -8.20 31.99 -26.40
C ARG A 70 -8.31 33.52 -26.23
N LYS A 71 -8.71 34.25 -27.29
CA LYS A 71 -9.00 35.70 -27.22
C LYS A 71 -10.50 35.95 -27.20
N ALA A 72 -10.94 36.81 -26.27
CA ALA A 72 -12.35 37.12 -25.98
C ALA A 72 -13.16 37.58 -27.22
N GLY A 73 -12.59 38.47 -28.04
CA GLY A 73 -13.30 39.08 -29.18
C GLY A 73 -13.75 38.10 -30.26
N ILE A 74 -13.00 37.00 -30.48
CA ILE A 74 -13.31 36.01 -31.53
C ILE A 74 -14.59 35.22 -31.20
N MET A 75 -14.78 34.90 -29.91
CA MET A 75 -15.94 34.17 -29.42
C MET A 75 -17.23 35.01 -29.52
N GLN A 76 -17.10 36.31 -29.27
CA GLN A 76 -18.22 37.24 -29.19
C GLN A 76 -18.87 37.45 -30.57
N SER A 77 -18.07 37.58 -31.63
CA SER A 77 -18.58 37.69 -33.01
C SER A 77 -19.28 36.41 -33.48
N PHE A 78 -18.71 35.23 -33.18
CA PHE A 78 -19.28 33.93 -33.61
C PHE A 78 -20.66 33.65 -33.00
N LEU A 79 -20.83 33.90 -31.70
CA LEU A 79 -22.10 33.67 -31.02
C LEU A 79 -23.20 34.66 -31.47
N THR A 80 -22.80 35.88 -31.83
CA THR A 80 -23.73 36.92 -32.32
C THR A 80 -24.27 36.57 -33.72
N GLU A 81 -23.45 36.01 -34.61
CA GLU A 81 -23.94 35.51 -35.92
C GLU A 81 -24.83 34.27 -35.77
N LEU A 82 -24.49 33.33 -34.87
CA LEU A 82 -25.24 32.10 -34.67
C LEU A 82 -26.68 32.36 -34.19
N ASP A 83 -26.86 33.36 -33.32
CA ASP A 83 -28.17 33.80 -32.80
C ASP A 83 -29.03 34.49 -33.88
N ARG A 84 -28.39 35.05 -34.91
CA ARG A 84 -29.07 35.77 -36.00
C ARG A 84 -29.64 34.83 -37.06
N ASP A 85 -28.97 33.71 -37.33
CA ASP A 85 -29.27 32.81 -38.46
C ASP A 85 -29.98 31.49 -38.09
N TRP A 86 -30.10 31.13 -36.81
CA TRP A 86 -30.73 29.88 -36.36
C TRP A 86 -31.90 30.09 -35.39
N SER A 87 -33.06 29.48 -35.69
CA SER A 87 -34.32 29.71 -34.96
C SER A 87 -34.73 28.60 -33.98
N GLY A 88 -33.98 27.49 -33.90
CA GLY A 88 -34.25 26.34 -33.01
C GLY A 88 -33.40 26.33 -31.72
N PRO A 89 -33.63 25.39 -30.79
CA PRO A 89 -32.90 25.32 -29.52
C PRO A 89 -31.41 25.00 -29.71
N ILE A 90 -30.55 25.76 -29.03
CA ILE A 90 -29.08 25.59 -29.04
C ILE A 90 -28.61 25.00 -27.70
N VAL A 91 -27.79 23.95 -27.76
CA VAL A 91 -27.21 23.26 -26.58
C VAL A 91 -25.69 23.42 -26.58
N SER A 92 -25.10 23.87 -25.47
CA SER A 92 -23.68 24.24 -25.38
C SER A 92 -22.88 23.40 -24.39
N ASN A 93 -21.77 22.82 -24.86
CA ASN A 93 -20.72 22.22 -24.03
C ASN A 93 -19.47 23.13 -24.08
N ALA A 94 -19.45 24.17 -23.23
CA ALA A 94 -18.34 25.11 -23.19
C ALA A 94 -17.34 24.77 -22.07
N ASN A 95 -16.06 24.99 -22.33
CA ASN A 95 -15.03 24.94 -21.28
C ASN A 95 -15.13 26.18 -20.35
N PRO A 96 -14.44 26.21 -19.19
CA PRO A 96 -14.58 27.26 -18.17
C PRO A 96 -14.29 28.70 -18.65
N TYR A 97 -13.56 28.86 -19.75
CA TYR A 97 -13.21 30.19 -20.29
C TYR A 97 -14.32 30.75 -21.18
N GLY A 98 -15.02 29.90 -21.95
CA GLY A 98 -16.21 30.28 -22.72
C GLY A 98 -17.38 30.68 -21.82
N ALA A 99 -17.54 29.99 -20.68
CA ALA A 99 -18.53 30.28 -19.65
C ALA A 99 -18.42 31.70 -19.08
N ARG A 100 -17.19 32.15 -18.77
CA ARG A 100 -16.91 33.49 -18.22
C ARG A 100 -17.22 34.61 -19.20
N LEU A 101 -17.04 34.38 -20.51
CA LEU A 101 -17.29 35.39 -21.52
C LEU A 101 -18.79 35.64 -21.73
N ILE A 102 -19.59 34.57 -21.73
CA ILE A 102 -21.06 34.61 -21.83
C ILE A 102 -21.65 35.41 -20.67
N ALA A 103 -21.09 35.25 -19.46
CA ALA A 103 -21.53 36.00 -18.28
C ALA A 103 -21.14 37.48 -18.29
N SER A 104 -20.11 37.89 -19.05
CA SER A 104 -19.63 39.27 -19.11
C SER A 104 -20.38 40.19 -20.09
N LEU A 105 -21.28 39.60 -20.90
CA LEU A 105 -21.99 40.28 -21.99
C LEU A 105 -23.26 41.02 -21.56
N ASP A 106 -23.87 40.69 -20.41
CA ASP A 106 -25.00 41.45 -19.85
C ASP A 106 -25.05 41.30 -18.32
N PRO A 107 -24.54 42.28 -17.55
CA PRO A 107 -24.41 42.18 -16.09
C PRO A 107 -25.75 42.16 -15.33
N ASP A 108 -26.84 42.64 -15.92
CA ASP A 108 -28.09 42.95 -15.20
C ASP A 108 -29.23 41.95 -15.44
N ARG A 109 -28.99 40.85 -16.18
CA ARG A 109 -30.00 39.79 -16.42
C ARG A 109 -29.48 38.40 -16.08
N ALA A 110 -29.30 38.16 -14.79
CA ALA A 110 -28.77 36.91 -14.24
C ALA A 110 -29.68 35.65 -14.39
N LEU A 111 -30.75 35.71 -15.19
CA LEU A 111 -31.63 34.56 -15.49
C LEU A 111 -32.29 34.78 -16.86
N TRP A 112 -31.64 34.36 -17.95
CA TRP A 112 -32.30 34.35 -19.26
C TRP A 112 -33.28 33.18 -19.33
N ARG A 113 -34.59 33.48 -19.24
CA ARG A 113 -35.66 32.63 -19.75
C ARG A 113 -36.06 33.16 -21.13
N GLY A 114 -35.40 32.65 -22.18
CA GLY A 114 -35.84 32.77 -23.56
C GLY A 114 -36.11 31.37 -24.13
N PRO A 115 -37.12 31.18 -25.01
CA PRO A 115 -37.56 29.87 -25.50
C PRO A 115 -36.59 29.13 -26.44
N GLN A 116 -35.38 29.66 -26.67
CA GLN A 116 -34.45 29.20 -27.73
C GLN A 116 -33.08 28.69 -27.23
N PHE A 117 -32.80 28.70 -25.92
CA PHE A 117 -31.58 28.11 -25.34
C PHE A 117 -31.94 27.13 -24.21
N ILE A 118 -31.55 25.86 -24.36
CA ILE A 118 -31.88 24.80 -23.40
C ILE A 118 -30.59 24.11 -22.93
N GLY A 119 -30.21 24.37 -21.68
CA GLY A 119 -29.39 23.45 -20.87
C GLY A 119 -27.87 23.62 -20.94
N TYR A 120 -27.28 23.77 -19.75
CA TYR A 120 -25.85 23.90 -19.47
C TYR A 120 -25.35 22.62 -18.77
N PHE A 121 -24.25 22.02 -19.21
CA PHE A 121 -23.47 21.06 -18.43
C PHE A 121 -22.08 21.65 -18.16
N GLY A 122 -21.86 22.07 -16.92
CA GLY A 122 -20.53 22.38 -16.39
C GLY A 122 -20.12 23.86 -16.45
N SER A 123 -20.27 24.58 -15.34
CA SER A 123 -19.14 25.35 -14.79
C SER A 123 -19.31 25.59 -13.29
N LEU A 124 -18.22 25.34 -12.56
CA LEU A 124 -17.96 25.83 -11.21
C LEU A 124 -17.59 27.32 -11.31
N LEU A 125 -18.41 28.19 -10.75
CA LEU A 125 -17.87 29.37 -10.06
C LEU A 125 -17.61 28.97 -8.60
N PRO A 126 -16.68 29.62 -7.89
CA PRO A 126 -16.20 29.17 -6.58
C PRO A 126 -17.29 29.00 -5.51
N ASP A 127 -18.51 29.51 -5.76
CA ASP A 127 -19.51 29.71 -4.70
C ASP A 127 -20.91 29.13 -5.00
N ARG A 128 -21.22 28.54 -6.18
CA ARG A 128 -22.59 28.02 -6.51
C ARG A 128 -22.60 26.86 -7.52
N ILE A 129 -23.47 25.86 -7.32
CA ILE A 129 -23.73 24.73 -8.24
C ILE A 129 -25.25 24.61 -8.49
N HIS A 130 -25.65 24.37 -9.74
CA HIS A 130 -27.05 24.15 -10.15
C HIS A 130 -27.21 22.82 -10.91
N PHE A 131 -28.32 22.10 -10.66
CA PHE A 131 -28.73 20.91 -11.42
C PHE A 131 -30.14 21.10 -12.01
N SER A 132 -30.38 20.55 -13.20
CA SER A 132 -31.69 20.51 -13.86
C SER A 132 -32.05 19.09 -14.24
N ASN A 133 -33.27 18.66 -13.91
CA ASN A 133 -33.94 17.50 -14.49
C ASN A 133 -35.06 18.01 -15.42
N ASN A 134 -35.48 17.20 -16.40
CA ASN A 134 -36.38 17.53 -17.51
C ASN A 134 -37.79 18.07 -17.14
N ASN A 135 -38.11 18.26 -15.86
CA ASN A 135 -39.43 18.70 -15.37
C ASN A 135 -39.44 20.02 -14.56
N ASN A 136 -38.52 20.96 -14.84
CA ASN A 136 -38.62 22.37 -14.40
C ASN A 136 -38.58 22.67 -12.88
N SER A 137 -38.19 21.74 -12.01
CA SER A 137 -37.91 22.03 -10.60
C SER A 137 -36.42 22.32 -10.38
N VAL A 138 -36.09 23.53 -9.92
CA VAL A 138 -34.73 23.97 -9.59
C VAL A 138 -34.47 23.74 -8.11
N LEU A 139 -33.46 22.93 -7.77
CA LEU A 139 -32.92 22.80 -6.42
C LEU A 139 -31.83 23.86 -6.21
N GLN A 140 -32.02 24.72 -5.21
CA GLN A 140 -31.11 25.80 -4.84
C GLN A 140 -30.40 25.43 -3.52
N LEU A 141 -29.07 25.32 -3.55
CA LEU A 141 -28.24 25.20 -2.34
C LEU A 141 -27.45 26.49 -2.16
N THR A 142 -27.65 27.16 -1.02
CA THR A 142 -26.96 28.40 -0.63
C THR A 142 -26.37 28.26 0.78
N ASN A 143 -25.14 28.77 0.97
CA ASN A 143 -24.39 28.87 2.23
C ASN A 143 -24.20 27.56 3.02
N CYS A 144 -23.07 26.90 2.82
CA CYS A 144 -22.57 25.90 3.78
C CYS A 144 -21.13 26.26 4.18
N ASP A 145 -21.01 27.21 5.09
CA ASP A 145 -20.01 27.12 6.16
C ASP A 145 -20.55 26.15 7.21
N LEU A 146 -19.66 25.34 7.79
CA LEU A 146 -19.96 24.60 9.00
C LEU A 146 -20.38 25.58 10.12
N LEU A 147 -21.53 25.25 10.74
CA LEU A 147 -22.08 25.73 12.03
C LEU A 147 -23.24 26.75 11.96
N ALA A 148 -24.47 26.22 12.06
CA ALA A 148 -25.38 26.55 13.16
C ALA A 148 -26.52 25.53 13.18
N VAL A 149 -26.34 24.47 13.97
CA VAL A 149 -27.47 23.66 14.41
C VAL A 149 -28.29 24.55 15.36
N THR A 150 -29.53 24.88 15.02
CA THR A 150 -30.45 25.46 15.98
C THR A 150 -31.00 24.36 16.90
N LYS A 151 -31.22 24.70 18.18
CA LYS A 151 -31.61 23.77 19.25
C LYS A 151 -32.92 23.00 18.98
N GLU A 152 -33.73 23.48 18.03
CA GLU A 152 -35.03 22.91 17.66
C GLU A 152 -34.97 21.89 16.51
N ASN A 153 -33.91 21.89 15.68
CA ASN A 153 -33.78 20.99 14.53
C ASN A 153 -32.80 19.82 14.76
N LEU A 154 -32.37 19.62 16.00
CA LEU A 154 -31.35 18.63 16.38
C LEU A 154 -31.82 17.16 16.25
N ASN A 155 -33.13 16.92 16.19
CA ASN A 155 -33.70 15.57 16.32
C ASN A 155 -34.23 14.94 15.02
N GLN A 156 -34.18 15.60 13.86
CA GLN A 156 -34.89 15.10 12.66
C GLN A 156 -34.07 14.85 11.38
N VAL A 157 -32.75 15.15 11.30
CA VAL A 157 -32.00 15.02 10.02
C VAL A 157 -30.72 14.18 10.06
N LEU A 158 -30.36 13.53 11.17
CA LEU A 158 -29.20 12.62 11.17
C LEU A 158 -29.47 11.29 11.85
N HIS A 159 -30.25 10.45 11.16
CA HIS A 159 -30.16 9.00 11.33
C HIS A 159 -29.90 8.35 9.97
N TYR A 160 -28.66 8.47 9.46
CA TYR A 160 -27.98 7.36 8.80
C TYR A 160 -26.45 7.61 8.67
N ASP A 161 -25.76 7.02 9.66
CA ASP A 161 -24.39 6.52 9.78
C ASP A 161 -23.24 7.08 8.91
N SER A 162 -22.41 7.91 9.56
CA SER A 162 -21.15 8.51 9.12
C SER A 162 -19.93 7.57 9.19
N GLY A 163 -20.13 6.24 9.19
CA GLY A 163 -19.07 5.25 9.44
C GLY A 163 -18.26 4.71 8.24
N LYS A 164 -18.49 5.13 6.99
CA LYS A 164 -17.95 4.43 5.79
C LYS A 164 -17.20 5.29 4.76
N ILE A 165 -16.22 6.10 5.18
CA ILE A 165 -15.32 6.81 4.24
C ILE A 165 -13.85 6.36 4.41
N HIS A 166 -13.22 5.98 3.29
CA HIS A 166 -11.87 5.42 3.21
C HIS A 166 -10.76 6.48 3.38
N PRO A 167 -9.64 6.20 4.09
CA PRO A 167 -8.59 7.19 4.42
C PRO A 167 -7.76 7.80 3.28
N THR A 168 -7.75 7.22 2.08
CA THR A 168 -6.96 7.75 0.94
C THR A 168 -7.61 8.94 0.23
N CYS A 169 -8.82 9.33 0.63
CA CYS A 169 -9.55 10.46 0.05
C CYS A 169 -9.29 11.80 0.77
N ARG A 170 -8.17 11.96 1.50
CA ARG A 170 -7.90 13.18 2.29
C ARG A 170 -7.21 14.32 1.55
N ASP A 171 -6.52 14.06 0.45
CA ASP A 171 -5.97 15.12 -0.42
C ASP A 171 -6.80 15.35 -1.70
N ALA A 172 -7.88 14.56 -1.82
CA ALA A 172 -8.86 14.61 -2.88
C ALA A 172 -10.24 14.24 -2.30
N PHE A 173 -11.03 15.25 -1.95
CA PHE A 173 -12.43 15.04 -1.55
C PHE A 173 -13.15 14.30 -2.69
N LEU A 174 -13.80 13.18 -2.36
CA LEU A 174 -14.77 12.46 -3.19
C LEU A 174 -16.08 12.44 -2.41
N THR A 175 -17.01 13.31 -2.78
CA THR A 175 -18.38 13.27 -2.28
C THR A 175 -19.19 12.32 -3.16
N SER A 176 -19.90 11.37 -2.54
CA SER A 176 -20.85 10.48 -3.22
C SER A 176 -22.27 10.90 -2.88
N TRP A 177 -23.11 11.12 -3.88
CA TRP A 177 -24.53 11.43 -3.70
C TRP A 177 -25.38 10.26 -4.20
N MET A 178 -26.28 9.73 -3.36
CA MET A 178 -27.46 9.00 -3.85
C MET A 178 -28.61 9.99 -3.93
N ILE A 179 -29.21 10.13 -5.11
CA ILE A 179 -30.48 10.82 -5.28
C ILE A 179 -31.56 9.73 -5.19
N PRO A 180 -32.32 9.60 -4.10
CA PRO A 180 -33.53 8.80 -4.12
C PRO A 180 -34.62 9.61 -4.81
N GLU A 181 -35.24 9.07 -5.86
CA GLU A 181 -36.50 9.63 -6.35
C GLU A 181 -37.59 8.56 -6.46
N ARG A 182 -38.77 9.00 -6.04
CA ARG A 182 -40.05 8.32 -6.18
C ARG A 182 -40.38 8.22 -7.66
N GLU A 183 -40.78 7.02 -8.06
CA GLU A 183 -41.57 6.71 -9.25
C GLU A 183 -41.00 7.19 -10.60
N SER A 184 -40.38 6.24 -11.31
CA SER A 184 -39.95 6.24 -12.74
C SER A 184 -38.47 6.52 -13.07
N ALA A 185 -37.73 5.42 -13.25
CA ALA A 185 -36.63 5.17 -14.20
C ALA A 185 -35.49 6.21 -14.42
N ALA A 186 -34.53 6.28 -13.49
CA ALA A 186 -33.08 6.10 -13.70
C ALA A 186 -32.26 6.81 -12.59
N ALA A 187 -31.62 6.04 -11.70
CA ALA A 187 -30.70 6.60 -10.71
C ALA A 187 -29.36 6.95 -11.37
N ALA A 188 -28.90 8.19 -11.22
CA ALA A 188 -27.58 8.64 -11.66
C ALA A 188 -26.65 8.86 -10.46
N LEU A 189 -25.45 8.28 -10.51
CA LEU A 189 -24.37 8.43 -9.55
C LEU A 189 -23.27 9.31 -10.15
N ALA A 190 -22.78 10.29 -9.40
CA ALA A 190 -21.61 11.09 -9.77
C ALA A 190 -20.50 10.96 -8.71
N LEU A 191 -19.26 10.82 -9.17
CA LEU A 191 -18.04 10.79 -8.36
C LEU A 191 -17.09 11.88 -8.87
N CYS A 192 -16.57 12.71 -7.96
CA CYS A 192 -15.65 13.81 -8.30
C CYS A 192 -14.35 13.69 -7.52
N ALA A 193 -13.20 13.72 -8.20
CA ALA A 193 -11.87 13.81 -7.59
C ALA A 193 -11.46 15.29 -7.46
N MET A 194 -10.97 15.68 -6.27
CA MET A 194 -10.44 17.04 -6.04
C MET A 194 -8.92 17.03 -5.78
N ARG A 195 -8.22 18.14 -5.95
CA ARG A 195 -6.83 18.34 -5.50
C ARG A 195 -6.70 19.79 -5.08
N HIS A 196 -6.31 20.04 -3.82
CA HIS A 196 -6.22 21.38 -3.24
C HIS A 196 -7.49 22.25 -3.41
N GLY A 197 -8.68 21.65 -3.30
CA GLY A 197 -9.97 22.34 -3.44
C GLY A 197 -10.46 22.53 -4.88
N THR A 198 -9.71 22.06 -5.88
CA THR A 198 -10.10 22.10 -7.30
C THR A 198 -10.55 20.71 -7.76
N VAL A 199 -11.63 20.61 -8.53
CA VAL A 199 -12.02 19.35 -9.17
C VAL A 199 -11.01 19.01 -10.27
N VAL A 200 -10.32 17.88 -10.10
CA VAL A 200 -9.29 17.36 -11.03
C VAL A 200 -9.78 16.13 -11.81
N GLY A 201 -11.03 15.72 -11.57
CA GLY A 201 -11.73 14.74 -12.41
C GLY A 201 -13.12 14.40 -11.90
N TYR A 202 -13.96 13.83 -12.74
CA TYR A 202 -15.28 13.32 -12.37
C TYR A 202 -15.74 12.20 -13.30
N GLY A 203 -16.65 11.36 -12.82
CA GLY A 203 -17.31 10.30 -13.57
C GLY A 203 -18.77 10.17 -13.16
N VAL A 204 -19.63 9.85 -14.13
CA VAL A 204 -21.07 9.71 -13.93
C VAL A 204 -21.55 8.37 -14.46
N MET A 205 -22.47 7.76 -13.74
CA MET A 205 -23.01 6.45 -14.06
C MET A 205 -24.51 6.44 -13.86
N ARG A 206 -25.24 5.91 -14.83
CA ARG A 206 -26.69 5.87 -14.86
C ARG A 206 -27.17 4.42 -14.84
N LYS A 207 -28.08 4.10 -13.93
CA LYS A 207 -28.80 2.83 -13.95
C LYS A 207 -29.80 2.84 -15.11
N ILE A 208 -29.64 1.94 -16.06
CA ILE A 208 -30.61 1.70 -17.14
C ILE A 208 -31.65 0.66 -16.69
N SER A 209 -31.20 -0.43 -16.04
CA SER A 209 -32.06 -1.47 -15.47
C SER A 209 -31.38 -2.17 -14.29
N ASP A 210 -32.01 -3.20 -13.72
CA ASP A 210 -31.43 -3.97 -12.60
C ASP A 210 -30.12 -4.69 -12.94
N THR A 211 -29.88 -5.00 -14.23
CA THR A 211 -28.67 -5.70 -14.69
C THR A 211 -27.79 -4.83 -15.61
N TYR A 212 -28.22 -3.61 -15.95
CA TYR A 212 -27.58 -2.74 -16.93
C TYR A 212 -27.30 -1.35 -16.38
N TYR A 213 -26.03 -0.92 -16.48
CA TYR A 213 -25.57 0.39 -16.09
C TYR A 213 -24.75 1.01 -17.23
N ASP A 214 -25.06 2.27 -17.51
CA ASP A 214 -24.33 3.09 -18.47
C ASP A 214 -23.37 4.01 -17.71
N MET A 215 -22.14 4.08 -18.19
CA MET A 215 -21.14 4.95 -17.59
C MET A 215 -20.60 5.94 -18.61
N ALA A 216 -20.78 7.22 -18.28
CA ALA A 216 -20.27 8.33 -19.06
C ALA A 216 -18.72 8.38 -19.02
N PRO A 217 -18.08 9.02 -20.01
CA PRO A 217 -16.63 9.22 -20.00
C PRO A 217 -16.16 9.84 -18.69
N VAL A 218 -15.14 9.22 -18.08
CA VAL A 218 -14.45 9.80 -16.92
C VAL A 218 -13.56 10.92 -17.42
N TYR A 219 -13.81 12.13 -16.97
CA TYR A 219 -12.94 13.27 -17.23
C TYR A 219 -11.95 13.40 -16.08
N ALA A 220 -10.66 13.49 -16.37
CA ALA A 220 -9.65 13.72 -15.36
C ALA A 220 -8.43 14.44 -15.96
N ASP A 221 -7.71 15.17 -15.10
CA ASP A 221 -6.50 15.92 -15.47
C ASP A 221 -5.32 15.00 -15.84
N ASP A 222 -5.32 13.76 -15.33
CA ASP A 222 -4.32 12.76 -15.66
C ASP A 222 -4.89 11.32 -15.64
N ASP A 223 -4.21 10.41 -16.34
CA ASP A 223 -4.63 9.00 -16.52
C ASP A 223 -4.76 8.25 -15.17
N ALA A 224 -3.96 8.60 -14.16
CA ALA A 224 -4.00 7.94 -12.86
C ALA A 224 -5.27 8.34 -12.08
N ILE A 225 -5.70 9.60 -12.18
CA ILE A 225 -6.97 10.07 -11.61
C ILE A 225 -8.16 9.44 -12.35
N ALA A 226 -8.11 9.38 -13.68
CA ALA A 226 -9.14 8.70 -14.48
C ALA A 226 -9.28 7.22 -14.07
N MET A 227 -8.15 6.50 -13.95
CA MET A 227 -8.13 5.12 -13.46
C MET A 227 -8.66 4.96 -12.04
N GLY A 228 -8.35 5.90 -11.15
CA GLY A 228 -8.83 5.90 -9.77
C GLY A 228 -10.36 6.01 -9.69
N LEU A 229 -10.92 7.00 -10.37
CA LEU A 229 -12.36 7.23 -10.46
C LEU A 229 -13.10 6.03 -11.06
N MET A 230 -12.54 5.47 -12.14
CA MET A 230 -13.05 4.30 -12.84
C MET A 230 -13.13 3.05 -11.94
N LYS A 231 -12.04 2.74 -11.23
CA LYS A 231 -11.99 1.60 -10.29
C LYS A 231 -13.01 1.75 -9.17
N GLN A 232 -13.20 2.97 -8.69
CA GLN A 232 -14.11 3.25 -7.59
C GLN A 232 -15.59 3.14 -8.01
N LEU A 233 -15.93 3.62 -9.21
CA LEU A 233 -17.24 3.43 -9.83
C LEU A 233 -17.55 1.94 -10.03
N CYS A 234 -16.60 1.17 -10.55
CA CYS A 234 -16.75 -0.28 -10.74
C CYS A 234 -16.87 -1.03 -9.39
N ALA A 235 -16.06 -0.69 -8.39
CA ALA A 235 -16.13 -1.34 -7.08
C ALA A 235 -17.49 -1.12 -6.39
N TRP A 236 -18.05 0.07 -6.56
CA TRP A 236 -19.37 0.42 -6.01
C TRP A 236 -20.50 -0.31 -6.74
N LEU A 237 -20.43 -0.44 -8.07
CA LEU A 237 -21.39 -1.24 -8.84
C LEU A 237 -21.46 -2.69 -8.36
N VAL A 238 -20.31 -3.30 -8.09
CA VAL A 238 -20.25 -4.66 -7.54
C VAL A 238 -20.92 -4.73 -6.16
N GLN A 239 -20.78 -3.68 -5.34
CA GLN A 239 -21.42 -3.62 -4.01
C GLN A 239 -22.94 -3.54 -4.06
N ILE A 240 -23.50 -2.90 -5.08
CA ILE A 240 -24.95 -2.59 -5.12
C ILE A 240 -25.73 -3.53 -6.03
N ALA A 241 -25.15 -3.94 -7.15
CA ALA A 241 -25.83 -4.74 -8.16
C ALA A 241 -25.40 -6.22 -8.18
N GLY A 242 -24.40 -6.61 -7.37
CA GLY A 242 -23.96 -8.01 -7.24
C GLY A 242 -23.11 -8.50 -8.42
N SER A 243 -22.95 -9.84 -8.53
CA SER A 243 -22.21 -10.47 -9.64
C SER A 243 -23.09 -10.65 -10.88
N GLY A 244 -22.52 -10.52 -12.09
CA GLY A 244 -23.25 -10.70 -13.36
C GLY A 244 -23.78 -9.39 -13.97
N VAL A 245 -23.37 -8.25 -13.43
CA VAL A 245 -23.73 -6.92 -13.94
C VAL A 245 -22.95 -6.62 -15.20
N ARG A 246 -23.64 -6.14 -16.24
CA ARG A 246 -23.01 -5.67 -17.49
C ARG A 246 -22.92 -4.16 -17.47
N ILE A 247 -21.69 -3.67 -17.53
CA ILE A 247 -21.43 -2.24 -17.65
C ILE A 247 -21.13 -1.92 -19.10
N TYR A 248 -21.81 -0.90 -19.63
CA TYR A 248 -21.55 -0.31 -20.93
C TYR A 248 -20.82 1.02 -20.75
N TYR A 249 -19.78 1.21 -21.54
CA TYR A 249 -18.91 2.38 -21.53
C TYR A 249 -18.84 2.97 -22.92
N ALA A 250 -19.30 4.20 -23.11
CA ALA A 250 -19.14 4.92 -24.37
C ALA A 250 -17.89 5.82 -24.33
N PHE A 251 -17.04 5.74 -25.37
CA PHE A 251 -15.93 6.69 -25.58
C PHE A 251 -16.09 7.45 -26.89
N PRO A 252 -15.73 8.75 -26.95
CA PRO A 252 -15.60 9.44 -28.22
C PRO A 252 -14.46 8.84 -29.07
N ILE A 253 -14.67 8.82 -30.40
CA ILE A 253 -13.96 7.99 -31.39
C ILE A 253 -12.44 8.24 -31.51
N ASP A 254 -11.88 9.30 -30.92
CA ASP A 254 -10.53 9.78 -31.29
C ASP A 254 -9.46 9.87 -30.18
N GLN A 255 -9.65 9.26 -29.00
CA GLN A 255 -8.60 9.26 -27.96
C GLN A 255 -7.85 7.91 -27.87
N LYS A 256 -6.52 7.92 -28.08
CA LYS A 256 -5.62 6.76 -27.91
C LYS A 256 -5.42 6.31 -26.44
N PRO A 257 -5.43 7.20 -25.42
CA PRO A 257 -5.31 6.80 -24.00
C PRO A 257 -6.47 5.94 -23.50
N SER A 258 -7.68 6.14 -24.01
CA SER A 258 -8.89 5.43 -23.58
C SER A 258 -8.97 3.99 -24.08
N VAL A 259 -8.37 3.68 -25.24
CA VAL A 259 -8.26 2.30 -25.73
C VAL A 259 -7.32 1.48 -24.84
N ARG A 260 -6.18 2.07 -24.44
CA ARG A 260 -5.25 1.45 -23.49
C ARG A 260 -5.88 1.22 -22.11
N LEU A 261 -6.68 2.19 -21.65
CA LEU A 261 -7.47 2.07 -20.42
C LEU A 261 -8.52 0.94 -20.52
N ALA A 262 -9.20 0.81 -21.65
CA ALA A 262 -10.18 -0.25 -21.91
C ALA A 262 -9.53 -1.65 -21.97
N GLU A 263 -8.37 -1.76 -22.60
CA GLU A 263 -7.55 -2.99 -22.65
C GLU A 263 -7.07 -3.41 -21.26
N GLU A 264 -6.56 -2.46 -20.46
CA GLU A 264 -6.12 -2.72 -19.07
C GLU A 264 -7.27 -3.13 -18.14
N LEU A 265 -8.51 -2.73 -18.46
CA LEU A 265 -9.71 -3.08 -17.72
C LEU A 265 -10.42 -4.33 -18.26
N GLY A 266 -9.91 -4.96 -19.33
CA GLY A 266 -10.46 -6.17 -19.92
C GLY A 266 -11.86 -6.01 -20.50
N LEU A 267 -12.19 -4.84 -21.05
CA LEU A 267 -13.49 -4.58 -21.68
C LEU A 267 -13.54 -5.15 -23.11
N LYS A 268 -14.69 -5.67 -23.55
CA LYS A 268 -14.94 -6.11 -24.94
C LYS A 268 -15.65 -5.01 -25.74
N ILE A 269 -15.27 -4.80 -26.99
CA ILE A 269 -15.95 -3.84 -27.88
C ILE A 269 -17.23 -4.49 -28.43
N GLU A 270 -18.38 -3.82 -28.31
CA GLU A 270 -19.63 -4.26 -28.95
C GLU A 270 -20.01 -3.45 -30.19
N ASP A 271 -19.69 -2.14 -30.23
CA ASP A 271 -19.98 -1.30 -31.39
C ASP A 271 -18.71 -0.55 -31.85
N HIS A 272 -18.30 -0.81 -33.09
CA HIS A 272 -17.11 -0.21 -33.71
C HIS A 272 -17.31 1.25 -34.13
N GLU A 273 -18.56 1.67 -34.41
CA GLU A 273 -18.86 3.02 -34.87
C GLU A 273 -18.94 4.01 -33.70
N THR A 274 -19.45 3.59 -32.55
CA THR A 274 -19.59 4.43 -31.34
C THR A 274 -18.61 4.10 -30.22
N ARG A 275 -17.75 3.08 -30.39
CA ARG A 275 -16.80 2.55 -29.39
C ARG A 275 -17.44 2.31 -28.02
N ILE A 276 -18.51 1.52 -28.01
CA ILE A 276 -19.14 1.05 -26.78
C ILE A 276 -18.43 -0.22 -26.29
N TYR A 277 -17.95 -0.17 -25.05
CA TYR A 277 -17.23 -1.27 -24.40
C TYR A 277 -18.08 -1.89 -23.30
N GLN A 278 -18.12 -3.22 -23.27
CA GLN A 278 -18.88 -4.01 -22.32
C GLN A 278 -17.95 -4.83 -21.42
N ARG A 279 -18.27 -4.86 -20.12
CA ARG A 279 -17.68 -5.84 -19.20
C ARG A 279 -18.74 -6.44 -18.30
N GLU A 280 -18.72 -7.76 -18.22
CA GLU A 280 -19.47 -8.53 -17.23
C GLU A 280 -18.63 -8.60 -15.96
N LEU A 281 -19.12 -7.98 -14.87
CA LEU A 281 -18.49 -8.05 -13.56
C LEU A 281 -18.67 -9.46 -13.00
N THR A 282 -17.74 -10.35 -13.33
CA THR A 282 -17.58 -11.68 -12.74
C THR A 282 -16.62 -11.62 -11.56
N THR A 283 -16.98 -10.85 -10.53
CA THR A 283 -16.45 -11.10 -9.19
C THR A 283 -17.61 -11.59 -8.35
N MET A 284 -17.74 -12.92 -8.20
CA MET A 284 -18.50 -13.48 -7.10
C MET A 284 -17.82 -13.01 -5.80
N ILE A 285 -18.28 -11.88 -5.24
CA ILE A 285 -17.95 -11.55 -3.86
C ILE A 285 -18.76 -12.53 -3.02
N ARG A 286 -18.10 -13.63 -2.63
CA ARG A 286 -18.68 -14.55 -1.65
C ARG A 286 -18.95 -13.78 -0.37
N SER A 287 -20.14 -13.99 0.19
CA SER A 287 -20.48 -13.56 1.52
C SER A 287 -19.53 -14.19 2.55
N PHE A 288 -19.45 -13.60 3.75
CA PHE A 288 -18.61 -14.13 4.83
C PHE A 288 -18.96 -15.59 5.14
N GLU A 289 -20.24 -15.97 5.14
CA GLU A 289 -20.65 -17.35 5.39
C GLU A 289 -20.24 -18.31 4.27
N GLU A 290 -20.21 -17.85 3.02
CA GLU A 290 -19.69 -18.65 1.91
C GLU A 290 -18.17 -18.80 1.95
N GLU A 291 -17.45 -17.75 2.35
CA GLU A 291 -16.00 -17.79 2.57
C GLU A 291 -15.64 -18.72 3.73
N LYS A 292 -16.42 -18.66 4.82
CA LYS A 292 -16.24 -19.51 6.01
C LYS A 292 -16.41 -21.00 5.72
N LYS A 293 -17.21 -21.40 4.72
CA LYS A 293 -17.34 -22.82 4.30
C LYS A 293 -16.01 -23.45 3.84
N TYR A 294 -15.05 -22.65 3.40
CA TYR A 294 -13.72 -23.11 2.98
C TYR A 294 -12.70 -23.13 4.13
N ILE A 295 -13.07 -22.63 5.31
CA ILE A 295 -12.19 -22.51 6.46
C ILE A 295 -12.69 -23.48 7.53
N GLU A 296 -11.85 -24.45 7.90
CA GLU A 296 -12.20 -25.44 8.93
C GLU A 296 -11.13 -25.49 10.02
N GLN A 297 -11.56 -25.68 11.27
CA GLN A 297 -10.65 -25.91 12.37
C GLN A 297 -10.24 -27.38 12.36
N VAL A 298 -8.96 -27.66 12.13
CA VAL A 298 -8.41 -29.04 12.06
C VAL A 298 -7.71 -29.47 13.35
N GLY A 299 -7.41 -28.52 14.24
CA GLY A 299 -6.87 -28.79 15.57
C GLY A 299 -7.17 -27.63 16.52
N PRO A 300 -6.80 -27.75 17.81
CA PRO A 300 -7.15 -26.75 18.83
C PRO A 300 -6.73 -25.32 18.47
N LEU A 301 -5.57 -25.19 17.82
CA LEU A 301 -4.98 -23.90 17.42
C LEU A 301 -4.79 -23.78 15.90
N LEU A 302 -5.15 -24.81 15.12
CA LEU A 302 -4.82 -24.91 13.71
C LEU A 302 -6.07 -24.87 12.85
N TRP A 303 -6.07 -23.95 11.89
CA TRP A 303 -7.12 -23.77 10.92
C TRP A 303 -6.59 -24.06 9.52
N ARG A 304 -7.44 -24.66 8.68
CA ARG A 304 -7.16 -24.99 7.30
C ARG A 304 -8.04 -24.17 6.38
N VAL A 305 -7.42 -23.58 5.36
CA VAL A 305 -8.05 -22.89 4.23
C VAL A 305 -7.99 -23.83 3.03
N LYS A 306 -9.14 -24.42 2.68
CA LYS A 306 -9.24 -25.43 1.63
C LYS A 306 -8.97 -24.84 0.24
N LYS A 307 -8.36 -25.65 -0.64
CA LYS A 307 -8.36 -25.40 -2.08
C LYS A 307 -9.75 -25.00 -2.60
N GLY A 308 -9.77 -23.98 -3.46
CA GLY A 308 -11.01 -23.35 -3.92
C GLY A 308 -11.42 -22.12 -3.10
N PHE A 309 -10.74 -21.83 -1.98
CA PHE A 309 -10.94 -20.58 -1.26
C PHE A 309 -10.54 -19.36 -2.08
N VAL A 310 -9.56 -19.47 -2.98
CA VAL A 310 -9.34 -18.51 -4.06
C VAL A 310 -9.08 -19.29 -5.36
N PRO A 311 -9.22 -18.67 -6.54
CA PRO A 311 -8.91 -19.33 -7.81
C PRO A 311 -7.46 -19.85 -7.82
N ASN A 312 -7.22 -20.95 -8.54
CA ASN A 312 -5.88 -21.47 -8.82
C ASN A 312 -5.06 -21.95 -7.61
N MET A 313 -5.67 -22.16 -6.43
CA MET A 313 -4.95 -22.75 -5.29
C MET A 313 -4.35 -24.12 -5.64
N ARG A 314 -3.02 -24.24 -5.49
CA ARG A 314 -2.25 -25.46 -5.77
C ARG A 314 -2.04 -26.31 -4.52
N VAL A 315 -1.97 -25.66 -3.36
CA VAL A 315 -1.89 -26.27 -2.03
C VAL A 315 -2.99 -25.71 -1.13
N ASP A 316 -3.20 -26.32 0.04
CA ASP A 316 -4.06 -25.74 1.07
C ASP A 316 -3.30 -24.65 1.85
N GLY A 317 -4.06 -23.70 2.39
CA GLY A 317 -3.55 -22.75 3.38
C GLY A 317 -3.76 -23.26 4.80
N TYR A 318 -2.89 -22.86 5.72
CA TYR A 318 -3.03 -23.14 7.15
C TYR A 318 -2.71 -21.90 7.95
N PHE A 319 -3.35 -21.71 9.10
CA PHE A 319 -2.95 -20.67 10.04
C PHE A 319 -3.13 -21.09 11.49
N TYR A 320 -2.24 -20.60 12.34
CA TYR A 320 -2.23 -20.87 13.77
C TYR A 320 -2.84 -19.69 14.54
N VAL A 321 -3.92 -19.90 15.28
CA VAL A 321 -4.50 -18.88 16.17
C VAL A 321 -5.17 -19.52 17.38
N ASN A 322 -5.08 -18.86 18.54
CA ASN A 322 -5.90 -19.16 19.70
C ASN A 322 -7.23 -18.37 19.66
N LYS A 323 -8.12 -18.62 20.63
CA LYS A 323 -9.43 -17.94 20.73
C LYS A 323 -9.35 -16.42 20.82
N ASN A 324 -8.29 -15.87 21.41
CA ASN A 324 -8.11 -14.42 21.57
C ASN A 324 -7.74 -13.76 20.22
N LEU A 325 -6.96 -14.45 19.40
CA LEU A 325 -6.48 -13.97 18.10
C LEU A 325 -7.44 -14.29 16.95
N GLU A 326 -8.28 -15.31 17.12
CA GLU A 326 -9.27 -15.77 16.13
C GLU A 326 -10.19 -14.64 15.64
N ASN A 327 -10.69 -13.82 16.57
CA ASN A 327 -11.60 -12.71 16.25
C ASN A 327 -10.97 -11.71 15.27
N LEU A 328 -9.68 -11.39 15.45
CA LEU A 328 -8.97 -10.45 14.59
C LEU A 328 -8.86 -10.97 13.15
N MET A 329 -8.66 -12.27 12.97
CA MET A 329 -8.56 -12.90 11.65
C MET A 329 -9.90 -12.88 10.89
N PHE A 330 -10.98 -13.25 11.58
CA PHE A 330 -12.30 -13.32 10.94
C PHE A 330 -12.96 -11.95 10.80
N GLU A 331 -12.63 -10.97 11.64
CA GLU A 331 -13.12 -9.60 11.51
C GLU A 331 -12.61 -8.96 10.21
N GLU A 332 -11.32 -9.11 9.88
CA GLU A 332 -10.77 -8.64 8.58
C GLU A 332 -11.53 -9.24 7.40
N LEU A 333 -11.77 -10.55 7.45
CA LEU A 333 -12.50 -11.27 6.40
C LEU A 333 -13.94 -10.75 6.29
N ARG A 334 -14.65 -10.62 7.42
CA ARG A 334 -16.04 -10.15 7.49
C ARG A 334 -16.19 -8.71 7.00
N LEU A 335 -15.24 -7.83 7.30
CA LEU A 335 -15.22 -6.46 6.80
C LEU A 335 -15.08 -6.44 5.27
N CYS A 336 -14.16 -7.24 4.73
CA CYS A 336 -13.96 -7.38 3.29
C CYS A 336 -15.20 -7.91 2.57
N SER A 337 -15.88 -8.93 3.09
CA SER A 337 -17.11 -9.47 2.46
C SER A 337 -18.27 -8.46 2.47
N LYS A 338 -18.23 -7.43 3.32
CA LYS A 338 -19.21 -6.31 3.35
C LYS A 338 -18.85 -5.14 2.44
N GLY A 339 -17.82 -5.29 1.59
CA GLY A 339 -17.30 -4.20 0.75
C GLY A 339 -16.43 -3.18 1.49
N GLY A 340 -16.18 -3.37 2.79
CA GLY A 340 -15.30 -2.53 3.60
C GLY A 340 -13.94 -3.18 3.78
N GLY A 341 -13.04 -3.07 2.80
CA GLY A 341 -11.64 -3.49 2.94
C GLY A 341 -10.72 -2.32 3.25
N GLY A 342 -9.66 -2.53 4.05
CA GLY A 342 -8.51 -1.62 4.05
C GLY A 342 -7.76 -1.68 2.70
N CYS A 343 -6.63 -0.96 2.57
CA CYS A 343 -5.82 -0.99 1.34
C CYS A 343 -5.29 -2.37 0.93
N PHE A 344 -5.35 -3.38 1.81
CA PHE A 344 -4.88 -4.74 1.57
C PHE A 344 -6.02 -5.75 1.71
N GLN A 345 -5.91 -6.88 0.99
CA GLN A 345 -6.81 -8.00 1.17
C GLN A 345 -6.64 -8.60 2.58
N PRO A 346 -7.71 -9.17 3.19
CA PRO A 346 -7.63 -9.87 4.46
C PRO A 346 -6.50 -10.91 4.48
N ALA A 347 -5.84 -11.05 5.62
CA ALA A 347 -4.74 -12.00 5.78
C ALA A 347 -5.08 -13.42 5.29
N VAL A 348 -6.29 -13.91 5.60
CA VAL A 348 -6.76 -15.24 5.18
C VAL A 348 -6.82 -15.38 3.65
N LYS A 349 -7.24 -14.34 2.93
CA LYS A 349 -7.23 -14.33 1.45
C LYS A 349 -5.82 -14.34 0.90
N GLN A 350 -4.90 -13.62 1.54
CA GLN A 350 -3.50 -13.60 1.15
C GLN A 350 -2.85 -14.97 1.31
N ILE A 351 -3.15 -15.71 2.38
CA ILE A 351 -2.70 -17.12 2.54
C ILE A 351 -3.17 -17.96 1.34
N GLY A 352 -4.44 -17.81 0.93
CA GLY A 352 -4.98 -18.49 -0.25
C GLY A 352 -4.30 -18.08 -1.56
N ASN A 353 -4.03 -16.78 -1.74
CA ASN A 353 -3.35 -16.29 -2.95
C ASN A 353 -1.88 -16.75 -3.00
N VAL A 354 -1.20 -16.84 -1.87
CA VAL A 354 0.14 -17.44 -1.80
C VAL A 354 0.09 -18.93 -2.13
N ALA A 355 -0.95 -19.62 -1.68
CA ALA A 355 -1.20 -21.02 -2.03
C ALA A 355 -1.53 -21.26 -3.52
N SER A 356 -1.76 -20.21 -4.32
CA SER A 356 -1.93 -20.32 -5.79
C SER A 356 -0.65 -20.09 -6.60
N LEU A 357 0.45 -19.68 -5.95
CA LEU A 357 1.71 -19.38 -6.64
C LEU A 357 2.31 -20.62 -7.32
N PRO A 358 2.86 -20.48 -8.54
CA PRO A 358 3.52 -21.59 -9.23
C PRO A 358 4.66 -22.21 -8.41
N GLY A 359 4.72 -23.55 -8.39
CA GLY A 359 5.75 -24.32 -7.68
C GLY A 359 5.71 -24.26 -6.14
N VAL A 360 4.67 -23.68 -5.53
CA VAL A 360 4.51 -23.70 -4.07
C VAL A 360 4.35 -25.14 -3.58
N VAL A 361 5.09 -25.52 -2.55
CA VAL A 361 5.07 -26.89 -2.01
C VAL A 361 4.28 -27.00 -0.72
N TRP A 362 3.61 -28.13 -0.56
CA TRP A 362 2.92 -28.59 0.65
C TRP A 362 1.79 -27.68 1.15
N ARG A 363 2.10 -26.49 1.70
CA ARG A 363 1.15 -25.60 2.40
C ARG A 363 1.62 -24.14 2.35
N SER A 364 0.67 -23.19 2.30
CA SER A 364 0.91 -21.78 2.66
C SER A 364 0.55 -21.59 4.13
N ILE A 365 1.45 -21.05 4.96
CA ILE A 365 1.33 -21.10 6.42
C ILE A 365 1.29 -19.70 7.00
N GLY A 366 0.26 -19.37 7.78
CA GLY A 366 0.16 -18.15 8.59
C GLY A 366 0.43 -18.41 10.06
N LEU A 367 1.37 -17.67 10.64
CA LEU A 367 1.71 -17.74 12.06
C LEU A 367 0.77 -16.86 12.91
N PRO A 368 0.76 -16.96 14.25
CA PRO A 368 -0.27 -16.30 15.07
C PRO A 368 -0.24 -14.76 15.02
N ASP A 369 0.89 -14.18 14.66
CA ASP A 369 1.07 -12.75 14.41
C ASP A 369 0.60 -12.29 13.01
N ILE A 370 -0.01 -13.18 12.23
CA ILE A 370 -0.37 -12.91 10.83
C ILE A 370 -1.34 -11.73 10.67
N HIS A 371 -1.07 -10.84 9.72
CA HIS A 371 -1.93 -9.72 9.37
C HIS A 371 -1.69 -9.27 7.93
N ALA A 372 -2.64 -8.51 7.37
CA ALA A 372 -2.60 -8.10 5.98
C ALA A 372 -1.30 -7.35 5.60
N GLY A 373 -0.68 -7.75 4.49
CA GLY A 373 0.57 -7.17 3.97
C GLY A 373 0.54 -6.94 2.46
N TYR A 374 1.69 -6.59 1.86
CA TYR A 374 1.81 -6.45 0.41
C TYR A 374 1.96 -7.82 -0.28
N GLY A 375 0.92 -8.30 -0.96
CA GLY A 375 0.89 -9.61 -1.61
C GLY A 375 0.81 -10.76 -0.60
N PHE A 376 1.94 -11.11 0.01
CA PHE A 376 1.97 -12.02 1.17
C PHE A 376 1.53 -11.26 2.42
N ALA A 377 0.77 -11.94 3.28
CA ALA A 377 0.53 -11.46 4.64
C ALA A 377 1.85 -11.42 5.42
N ILE A 378 1.97 -10.46 6.34
CA ILE A 378 3.06 -10.46 7.33
C ILE A 378 2.73 -11.56 8.32
N GLY A 379 3.67 -12.44 8.68
CA GLY A 379 3.43 -13.70 9.40
C GLY A 379 3.25 -14.91 8.48
N ASN A 380 3.38 -14.75 7.16
CA ASN A 380 3.19 -15.84 6.20
C ASN A 380 4.53 -16.47 5.79
N VAL A 381 4.53 -17.80 5.68
CA VAL A 381 5.62 -18.65 5.21
C VAL A 381 5.13 -19.46 4.02
N ALA A 382 5.95 -19.53 2.97
CA ALA A 382 5.73 -20.45 1.86
C ALA A 382 7.09 -20.95 1.35
N ALA A 383 7.11 -22.15 0.80
CA ALA A 383 8.31 -22.75 0.25
C ALA A 383 8.07 -23.17 -1.20
N PHE A 384 9.14 -23.11 -2.00
CA PHE A 384 9.14 -23.46 -3.41
C PHE A 384 10.27 -24.44 -3.71
N ASP A 385 9.99 -25.53 -4.42
CA ASP A 385 11.00 -26.54 -4.74
C ASP A 385 12.01 -25.99 -5.76
N VAL A 386 13.30 -25.91 -5.40
CA VAL A 386 14.32 -25.34 -6.28
C VAL A 386 14.45 -26.13 -7.59
N ASP A 387 14.11 -27.42 -7.57
CA ASP A 387 14.17 -28.27 -8.75
C ASP A 387 12.96 -28.15 -9.66
N ASP A 388 11.83 -27.64 -9.15
CA ASP A 388 10.63 -27.40 -9.97
C ASP A 388 10.86 -26.19 -10.90
N PRO A 389 10.77 -26.34 -12.23
CA PRO A 389 10.91 -25.22 -13.16
C PRO A 389 9.82 -24.14 -12.97
N ALA A 390 8.68 -24.49 -12.36
CA ALA A 390 7.62 -23.55 -12.03
C ALA A 390 7.85 -22.81 -10.71
N ALA A 391 8.86 -23.16 -9.90
CA ALA A 391 9.15 -22.47 -8.65
C ALA A 391 9.47 -21.00 -8.87
N VAL A 392 8.98 -20.15 -7.97
CA VAL A 392 9.10 -18.70 -8.08
C VAL A 392 9.77 -18.09 -6.85
N ILE A 393 10.31 -16.89 -7.05
CA ILE A 393 10.74 -15.98 -6.00
C ILE A 393 9.91 -14.70 -6.09
N SER A 394 9.35 -14.26 -4.96
CA SER A 394 8.56 -13.02 -4.87
C SER A 394 9.13 -12.08 -3.80
N PRO A 395 9.46 -10.83 -4.15
CA PRO A 395 9.82 -9.78 -3.20
C PRO A 395 8.69 -9.49 -2.21
N GLY A 396 7.44 -9.65 -2.66
CA GLY A 396 6.26 -9.55 -1.80
C GLY A 396 6.26 -10.58 -0.66
N GLY A 397 6.88 -11.75 -0.86
CA GLY A 397 7.04 -12.82 0.13
C GLY A 397 8.27 -12.72 1.03
N VAL A 398 9.17 -11.79 0.74
CA VAL A 398 10.29 -11.41 1.63
C VAL A 398 9.92 -10.18 2.45
N GLY A 399 9.30 -9.19 1.80
CA GLY A 399 9.04 -7.88 2.37
C GLY A 399 10.02 -6.81 1.86
N PHE A 400 9.63 -5.54 2.02
CA PHE A 400 10.43 -4.41 1.55
C PHE A 400 11.69 -4.19 2.41
N ASP A 401 11.58 -4.32 3.73
CA ASP A 401 12.75 -4.23 4.60
C ASP A 401 13.42 -5.61 4.70
N ILE A 402 14.24 -5.92 3.69
CA ILE A 402 14.97 -7.18 3.55
C ILE A 402 15.89 -7.35 4.76
N ASN A 403 15.89 -8.54 5.36
CA ASN A 403 16.60 -8.85 6.59
C ASN A 403 16.30 -7.85 7.73
N CYS A 404 15.08 -7.29 7.79
CA CYS A 404 14.58 -6.81 9.07
C CYS A 404 14.66 -7.97 10.07
N GLY A 405 15.20 -7.69 11.24
CA GLY A 405 15.59 -8.72 12.19
C GLY A 405 15.91 -8.14 13.56
N VAL A 406 16.15 -9.04 14.50
CA VAL A 406 16.36 -8.71 15.91
C VAL A 406 17.69 -9.29 16.35
N ARG A 407 18.46 -8.51 17.10
CA ARG A 407 19.67 -8.95 17.81
C ARG A 407 19.48 -8.72 19.30
N LEU A 408 19.90 -9.69 20.10
CA LEU A 408 19.89 -9.57 21.56
C LEU A 408 21.32 -9.63 22.09
N ILE A 409 21.65 -8.71 22.99
CA ILE A 409 22.93 -8.62 23.68
C ILE A 409 22.63 -8.82 25.17
N ARG A 410 23.34 -9.73 25.83
CA ARG A 410 23.24 -9.91 27.29
C ARG A 410 24.27 -9.03 27.99
N THR A 411 24.10 -8.78 29.28
CA THR A 411 25.13 -8.16 30.13
C THR A 411 25.23 -8.92 31.45
N ASN A 412 26.26 -8.64 32.24
CA ASN A 412 26.36 -9.10 33.62
C ASN A 412 25.62 -8.19 34.62
N LEU A 413 24.97 -7.10 34.17
CA LEU A 413 24.26 -6.14 35.01
C LEU A 413 22.89 -6.66 35.46
N SER A 414 22.41 -6.12 36.56
CA SER A 414 21.08 -6.35 37.11
C SER A 414 20.22 -5.09 37.04
N GLU A 415 18.89 -5.24 37.17
CA GLU A 415 17.96 -4.10 37.12
C GLU A 415 18.32 -3.00 38.13
N SER A 416 18.79 -3.36 39.32
CA SER A 416 19.27 -2.44 40.36
C SER A 416 20.40 -1.50 39.90
N ASP A 417 21.24 -1.98 38.97
CA ASP A 417 22.39 -1.23 38.47
C ASP A 417 21.96 -0.19 37.42
N ILE A 418 20.86 -0.47 36.70
CA ILE A 418 20.32 0.43 35.68
C ILE A 418 19.42 1.51 36.29
N GLN A 419 18.59 1.19 37.29
CA GLN A 419 17.58 2.13 37.79
C GLN A 419 18.13 3.54 38.13
N PRO A 420 19.29 3.70 38.79
CA PRO A 420 19.85 5.03 39.09
C PRO A 420 20.27 5.83 37.87
N VAL A 421 20.69 5.16 36.79
CA VAL A 421 21.24 5.77 35.56
C VAL A 421 20.31 5.64 34.36
N LYS A 422 19.10 5.09 34.53
CA LYS A 422 18.19 4.69 33.45
C LYS A 422 17.93 5.80 32.44
N GLU A 423 17.59 7.01 32.91
CA GLU A 423 17.33 8.16 32.03
C GLU A 423 18.59 8.60 31.27
N GLN A 424 19.75 8.57 31.93
CA GLN A 424 21.03 8.94 31.35
C GLN A 424 21.49 7.91 30.30
N LEU A 425 21.32 6.62 30.60
CA LEU A 425 21.61 5.53 29.69
C LEU A 425 20.72 5.58 28.45
N THR A 426 19.42 5.84 28.64
CA THR A 426 18.47 5.96 27.52
C THR A 426 18.85 7.13 26.61
N GLN A 427 19.21 8.27 27.20
CA GLN A 427 19.71 9.42 26.43
C GLN A 427 21.03 9.10 25.72
N CYS A 428 21.97 8.46 26.41
CA CYS A 428 23.26 8.09 25.84
C CYS A 428 23.11 7.12 24.66
N LEU A 429 22.23 6.12 24.77
CA LEU A 429 21.90 5.23 23.64
C LEU A 429 21.31 6.01 22.46
N PHE A 430 20.43 6.97 22.72
CA PHE A 430 19.83 7.82 21.69
C PHE A 430 20.86 8.73 20.99
N ASP A 431 21.88 9.19 21.73
CA ASP A 431 22.95 10.01 21.18
C ASP A 431 23.94 9.20 20.34
N PHE A 432 24.25 7.95 20.74
CA PHE A 432 25.18 7.06 20.05
C PHE A 432 24.55 6.29 18.88
N ILE A 433 23.23 6.08 18.89
CA ILE A 433 22.51 5.33 17.85
C ILE A 433 21.59 6.30 17.12
N PRO A 434 21.97 6.80 15.93
CA PRO A 434 21.12 7.70 15.17
C PRO A 434 19.77 7.08 14.85
N VAL A 435 18.71 7.81 15.18
CA VAL A 435 17.32 7.43 14.96
C VAL A 435 16.63 8.37 13.98
N GLY A 436 15.58 7.93 13.30
CA GLY A 436 14.79 8.81 12.42
C GLY A 436 14.90 8.51 10.92
N VAL A 437 13.94 9.04 10.15
CA VAL A 437 13.98 9.01 8.69
C VAL A 437 15.01 10.02 8.17
N GLY A 438 16.00 9.54 7.43
CA GLY A 438 17.03 10.39 6.81
C GLY A 438 18.26 10.67 7.69
N SER A 439 18.29 10.12 8.91
CA SER A 439 19.44 10.19 9.81
C SER A 439 20.66 9.50 9.23
N ARG A 440 21.84 10.00 9.58
CA ARG A 440 23.13 9.52 9.07
C ARG A 440 23.87 8.70 10.12
N GLY A 441 24.56 7.66 9.67
CA GLY A 441 25.46 6.86 10.49
C GLY A 441 26.61 7.67 11.08
N ILE A 442 27.06 7.28 12.26
CA ILE A 442 28.26 7.85 12.90
C ILE A 442 29.53 7.18 12.35
N ILE A 443 29.42 5.94 11.86
CA ILE A 443 30.54 5.19 11.30
C ILE A 443 30.89 5.77 9.92
N PRO A 444 32.12 6.29 9.74
CA PRO A 444 32.55 6.84 8.47
C PRO A 444 32.63 5.72 7.43
N ILE A 445 31.97 5.91 6.29
CA ILE A 445 31.97 4.92 5.22
C ILE A 445 32.07 5.61 3.86
N ASN A 446 32.98 5.15 3.02
CA ASN A 446 33.09 5.59 1.64
C ASN A 446 32.37 4.62 0.67
N GLY A 447 32.32 4.96 -0.62
CA GLY A 447 31.63 4.13 -1.61
C GLY A 447 32.22 2.73 -1.79
N ARG A 448 33.53 2.57 -1.66
CA ARG A 448 34.23 1.27 -1.77
C ARG A 448 33.93 0.40 -0.56
N ASP A 449 34.10 0.95 0.64
CA ASP A 449 33.79 0.25 1.90
C ASP A 449 32.34 -0.25 1.90
N PHE A 450 31.43 0.55 1.33
CA PHE A 450 30.04 0.18 1.20
C PHE A 450 29.80 -1.01 0.27
N GLU A 451 30.51 -1.11 -0.85
CA GLU A 451 30.43 -2.31 -1.69
C GLU A 451 30.96 -3.54 -0.97
N GLU A 452 32.07 -3.39 -0.25
CA GLU A 452 32.64 -4.46 0.59
C GLU A 452 31.65 -4.88 1.70
N CYS A 453 30.92 -3.96 2.33
CA CYS A 453 29.85 -4.29 3.29
C CYS A 453 28.75 -5.18 2.67
N LEU A 454 28.35 -4.89 1.42
CA LEU A 454 27.33 -5.65 0.71
C LEU A 454 27.79 -7.08 0.39
N GLU A 455 29.08 -7.27 0.11
CA GLU A 455 29.66 -8.57 -0.24
C GLU A 455 30.08 -9.40 0.97
N MET A 456 30.70 -8.76 1.95
CA MET A 456 31.35 -9.41 3.10
C MET A 456 30.43 -9.54 4.31
N GLY A 457 29.33 -8.77 4.41
CA GLY A 457 28.48 -8.80 5.60
C GLY A 457 29.27 -8.50 6.88
N MET A 458 29.03 -9.25 7.96
CA MET A 458 29.75 -9.07 9.23
C MET A 458 31.26 -9.34 9.17
N ASP A 459 31.78 -10.00 8.13
CA ASP A 459 33.23 -10.14 7.96
C ASP A 459 33.89 -8.75 7.80
N TRP A 460 33.18 -7.79 7.21
CA TRP A 460 33.63 -6.41 7.13
C TRP A 460 33.70 -5.76 8.52
N THR A 461 32.64 -5.87 9.34
CA THR A 461 32.65 -5.27 10.69
C THR A 461 33.70 -5.88 11.59
N LEU A 462 34.00 -7.17 11.43
CA LEU A 462 35.07 -7.83 12.17
C LEU A 462 36.44 -7.28 11.77
N ARG A 463 36.68 -7.12 10.47
CA ARG A 463 37.94 -6.56 9.94
C ARG A 463 38.17 -5.11 10.38
N GLU A 464 37.12 -4.29 10.37
CA GLU A 464 37.20 -2.87 10.78
C GLU A 464 37.15 -2.66 12.31
N GLY A 465 36.96 -3.73 13.10
CA GLY A 465 36.96 -3.68 14.57
C GLY A 465 35.64 -3.22 15.21
N TYR A 466 34.53 -3.27 14.47
CA TYR A 466 33.18 -2.94 14.97
C TYR A 466 32.44 -4.15 15.57
N SER A 467 32.97 -5.36 15.47
CA SER A 467 32.39 -6.56 16.07
C SER A 467 33.44 -7.51 16.64
N TRP A 468 33.04 -8.31 17.61
CA TRP A 468 33.84 -9.41 18.13
C TRP A 468 33.70 -10.66 17.24
N ALA A 469 34.62 -11.60 17.36
CA ALA A 469 34.57 -12.84 16.57
C ALA A 469 33.33 -13.68 16.93
N GLU A 470 33.00 -13.70 18.22
CA GLU A 470 31.87 -14.41 18.82
C GLU A 470 30.52 -13.85 18.36
N ASP A 471 30.44 -12.55 18.05
CA ASP A 471 29.21 -11.91 17.51
C ASP A 471 28.80 -12.55 16.18
N LYS A 472 29.79 -12.92 15.37
CA LYS A 472 29.59 -13.58 14.08
C LYS A 472 29.07 -15.00 14.27
N GLU A 473 29.61 -15.75 15.23
CA GLU A 473 29.18 -17.12 15.53
C GLU A 473 27.74 -17.18 16.03
N HIS A 474 27.28 -16.13 16.71
CA HIS A 474 25.92 -15.98 17.22
C HIS A 474 25.00 -15.22 16.25
N CYS A 475 25.31 -15.21 14.96
CA CYS A 475 24.48 -14.57 13.95
C CYS A 475 23.97 -15.60 12.93
N GLU A 476 22.70 -15.47 12.55
CA GLU A 476 22.15 -16.24 11.43
C GLU A 476 22.99 -16.06 10.16
N GLU A 477 23.31 -17.16 9.46
CA GLU A 477 24.27 -17.21 8.33
C GLU A 477 25.68 -16.71 8.67
N TYR A 478 26.09 -16.74 9.94
CA TYR A 478 27.33 -16.10 10.37
C TYR A 478 27.41 -14.62 9.93
N GLY A 479 26.26 -13.96 9.80
CA GLY A 479 26.15 -12.56 9.37
C GLY A 479 26.51 -12.29 7.91
N ARG A 480 26.54 -13.31 7.04
CA ARG A 480 26.88 -13.17 5.62
C ARG A 480 26.21 -14.22 4.73
N MET A 481 25.45 -13.78 3.74
CA MET A 481 25.07 -14.59 2.59
C MET A 481 26.16 -14.52 1.51
N LEU A 482 26.67 -15.68 1.10
CA LEU A 482 27.81 -15.80 0.18
C LEU A 482 27.44 -15.46 -1.27
N GLU A 483 26.17 -15.59 -1.63
CA GLU A 483 25.65 -15.34 -2.97
C GLU A 483 25.41 -13.85 -3.26
N ALA A 484 25.71 -12.98 -2.30
CA ALA A 484 25.56 -11.54 -2.45
C ALA A 484 26.38 -11.01 -3.64
N ASP A 485 25.72 -10.23 -4.49
CA ASP A 485 26.36 -9.56 -5.62
C ASP A 485 26.03 -8.06 -5.59
N PRO A 486 26.97 -7.21 -5.15
CA PRO A 486 26.78 -5.77 -5.11
C PRO A 486 26.46 -5.15 -6.48
N ALA A 487 26.79 -5.80 -7.59
CA ALA A 487 26.45 -5.33 -8.94
C ALA A 487 24.96 -5.49 -9.26
N LYS A 488 24.21 -6.32 -8.50
CA LYS A 488 22.76 -6.47 -8.60
C LYS A 488 21.99 -5.47 -7.73
N VAL A 489 22.68 -4.66 -6.96
CA VAL A 489 22.08 -3.57 -6.18
C VAL A 489 22.18 -2.27 -6.98
N SER A 490 21.03 -1.66 -7.27
CA SER A 490 20.97 -0.46 -8.09
C SER A 490 21.73 0.71 -7.46
N THR A 491 22.24 1.63 -8.29
CA THR A 491 22.88 2.87 -7.81
C THR A 491 21.94 3.68 -6.92
N ARG A 492 20.63 3.64 -7.20
CA ARG A 492 19.61 4.30 -6.37
C ARG A 492 19.53 3.65 -4.99
N ALA A 493 19.53 2.33 -4.90
CA ALA A 493 19.53 1.61 -3.63
C ALA A 493 20.79 1.91 -2.82
N LYS A 494 21.97 1.88 -3.46
CA LYS A 494 23.25 2.24 -2.83
C LYS A 494 23.25 3.67 -2.29
N LYS A 495 22.80 4.65 -3.08
CA LYS A 495 22.69 6.06 -2.66
C LYS A 495 21.75 6.27 -1.46
N ARG A 496 20.69 5.46 -1.35
CA ARG A 496 19.76 5.50 -0.20
C ARG A 496 20.36 4.84 1.04
N GLY A 497 21.07 3.73 0.87
CA GLY A 497 21.65 2.93 1.96
C GLY A 497 22.90 3.52 2.58
N LEU A 498 23.82 4.05 1.77
CA LEU A 498 25.12 4.57 2.18
C LEU A 498 25.05 5.50 3.41
N PRO A 499 24.22 6.56 3.44
CA PRO A 499 24.17 7.43 4.61
C PRO A 499 23.53 6.76 5.83
N GLN A 500 22.77 5.68 5.67
CA GLN A 500 21.92 5.10 6.72
C GLN A 500 22.58 3.95 7.48
N LEU A 501 23.84 3.61 7.20
CA LEU A 501 24.55 2.57 7.93
C LEU A 501 24.69 2.95 9.42
N GLY A 502 24.50 2.00 10.33
CA GLY A 502 24.55 2.23 11.77
C GLY A 502 23.37 3.05 12.32
N THR A 503 22.20 3.00 11.66
CA THR A 503 21.00 3.74 12.10
C THR A 503 19.81 2.79 12.35
N LEU A 504 18.97 3.14 13.33
CA LEU A 504 17.74 2.39 13.63
C LEU A 504 16.67 2.65 12.58
N GLY A 505 16.43 3.91 12.26
CA GLY A 505 15.30 4.33 11.43
C GLY A 505 13.97 4.40 12.13
N ALA A 506 12.91 4.39 11.32
CA ALA A 506 11.53 4.60 11.76
C ALA A 506 10.67 3.33 11.67
N GLY A 507 9.40 3.45 12.07
CA GLY A 507 8.44 2.35 12.09
C GLY A 507 8.57 1.52 13.37
N ASN A 508 8.54 0.20 13.23
CA ASN A 508 8.64 -0.73 14.37
C ASN A 508 10.09 -1.00 14.82
N HIS A 509 11.07 -0.25 14.31
CA HIS A 509 12.47 -0.39 14.72
C HIS A 509 12.73 0.30 16.04
N TYR A 510 13.54 -0.32 16.90
CA TYR A 510 13.86 0.17 18.23
C TYR A 510 15.20 -0.37 18.73
N GLY A 511 15.76 0.32 19.71
CA GLY A 511 16.75 -0.22 20.64
C GLY A 511 16.16 -0.22 22.04
N GLU A 512 16.13 -1.37 22.71
CA GLU A 512 15.50 -1.52 24.02
C GLU A 512 16.46 -2.09 25.04
N VAL A 513 16.56 -1.46 26.21
CA VAL A 513 17.13 -2.10 27.40
C VAL A 513 16.00 -2.80 28.13
N GLN A 514 16.17 -4.09 28.34
CA GLN A 514 15.17 -4.99 28.87
C GLN A 514 15.73 -5.76 30.07
N VAL A 515 14.83 -6.23 30.92
CA VAL A 515 15.15 -7.02 32.11
C VAL A 515 14.51 -8.40 31.99
N VAL A 516 15.27 -9.44 32.35
CA VAL A 516 14.77 -10.81 32.44
C VAL A 516 13.72 -10.92 33.55
N GLU A 517 12.46 -11.02 33.16
CA GLU A 517 11.32 -11.12 34.08
C GLU A 517 11.09 -12.58 34.50
N GLU A 518 11.19 -13.50 33.53
CA GLU A 518 10.92 -14.92 33.76
C GLU A 518 11.81 -15.82 32.90
N ILE A 519 12.22 -16.96 33.48
CA ILE A 519 12.99 -18.00 32.82
C ILE A 519 12.16 -19.28 32.88
N TYR A 520 11.71 -19.76 31.72
CA TYR A 520 10.91 -20.97 31.56
C TYR A 520 11.79 -22.20 31.33
N ASP A 521 12.87 -22.05 30.55
CA ASP A 521 13.85 -23.10 30.30
C ASP A 521 15.23 -22.68 30.84
N LYS A 522 15.55 -23.15 32.05
CA LYS A 522 16.81 -22.82 32.72
C LYS A 522 18.04 -23.34 31.99
N HIS A 523 17.93 -24.48 31.31
CA HIS A 523 19.07 -25.05 30.60
C HIS A 523 19.38 -24.21 29.36
N ALA A 524 18.36 -23.93 28.54
CA ALA A 524 18.52 -23.10 27.36
C ALA A 524 18.95 -21.66 27.69
N ALA A 525 18.34 -21.04 28.70
CA ALA A 525 18.71 -19.70 29.14
C ALA A 525 20.18 -19.63 29.60
N ARG A 526 20.65 -20.62 30.38
CA ARG A 526 22.05 -20.67 30.84
C ARG A 526 23.03 -20.81 29.69
N ARG A 527 22.70 -21.60 28.64
CA ARG A 527 23.53 -21.70 27.43
C ARG A 527 23.59 -20.37 26.66
N MET A 528 22.54 -19.57 26.73
CA MET A 528 22.49 -18.20 26.20
C MET A 528 23.14 -17.16 27.11
N GLY A 529 23.80 -17.56 28.21
CA GLY A 529 24.40 -16.65 29.19
C GLY A 529 23.37 -15.85 30.02
N ILE A 530 22.14 -16.34 30.11
CA ILE A 530 21.06 -15.77 30.93
C ILE A 530 20.80 -16.71 32.11
N ASP A 531 21.27 -16.35 33.30
CA ASP A 531 21.29 -17.24 34.45
C ASP A 531 20.31 -16.88 35.58
N ARG A 532 19.83 -15.63 35.60
CA ARG A 532 18.99 -15.11 36.69
C ARG A 532 17.92 -14.14 36.22
N LYS A 533 16.85 -14.06 37.00
CA LYS A 533 15.86 -12.99 36.89
C LYS A 533 16.50 -11.66 37.30
N GLY A 534 16.09 -10.58 36.66
CA GLY A 534 16.66 -9.25 36.87
C GLY A 534 17.90 -8.94 36.03
N GLN A 535 18.46 -9.90 35.29
CA GLN A 535 19.58 -9.66 34.38
C GLN A 535 19.16 -8.72 33.24
N VAL A 536 20.06 -7.83 32.85
CA VAL A 536 19.81 -6.82 31.83
C VAL A 536 20.24 -7.35 30.46
N CYS A 537 19.42 -7.05 29.45
CA CYS A 537 19.71 -7.33 28.04
C CYS A 537 19.40 -6.11 27.18
N VAL A 538 20.01 -6.03 26.01
CA VAL A 538 19.76 -4.99 25.01
C VAL A 538 19.26 -5.64 23.73
N MET A 539 18.07 -5.28 23.29
CA MET A 539 17.46 -5.78 22.07
C MET A 539 17.50 -4.69 21.00
N ILE A 540 18.03 -5.01 19.82
CA ILE A 540 18.11 -4.11 18.67
C ILE A 540 17.27 -4.70 17.55
N HIS A 541 16.22 -4.00 17.16
CA HIS A 541 15.36 -4.37 16.02
C HIS A 541 15.56 -3.39 14.88
N CYS A 542 16.16 -3.86 13.79
CA CYS A 542 16.37 -3.09 12.57
C CYS A 542 16.62 -3.98 11.35
N GLY A 543 16.53 -3.40 10.15
CA GLY A 543 16.77 -4.06 8.87
C GLY A 543 17.74 -3.34 7.95
N SER A 544 17.53 -3.52 6.65
CA SER A 544 18.36 -3.00 5.55
C SER A 544 18.01 -1.58 5.13
N ARG A 545 17.15 -0.91 5.90
CA ARG A 545 16.85 0.53 5.76
C ARG A 545 16.31 0.84 4.36
N GLY A 546 16.66 2.00 3.81
CA GLY A 546 16.26 2.42 2.47
C GLY A 546 16.85 1.57 1.34
N LEU A 547 17.92 0.81 1.60
CA LEU A 547 18.57 -0.03 0.60
C LEU A 547 17.70 -1.23 0.22
N GLY A 548 17.32 -2.05 1.20
CA GLY A 548 16.49 -3.22 0.90
C GLY A 548 15.12 -2.84 0.36
N HIS A 549 14.53 -1.74 0.86
CA HIS A 549 13.28 -1.22 0.31
C HIS A 549 13.42 -0.92 -1.19
N GLN A 550 14.53 -0.29 -1.59
CA GLN A 550 14.76 0.02 -3.01
C GLN A 550 15.05 -1.25 -3.82
N VAL A 551 15.83 -2.21 -3.29
CA VAL A 551 16.06 -3.51 -3.94
C VAL A 551 14.75 -4.24 -4.22
N ALA A 552 13.85 -4.31 -3.23
CA ALA A 552 12.52 -4.90 -3.41
C ALA A 552 11.68 -4.12 -4.44
N THR A 553 11.72 -2.79 -4.41
CA THR A 553 10.98 -1.94 -5.37
C THR A 553 11.48 -2.15 -6.81
N ASP A 554 12.79 -2.21 -7.01
CA ASP A 554 13.40 -2.39 -8.32
C ASP A 554 13.05 -3.79 -8.88
N ALA A 555 13.13 -4.82 -8.03
CA ALA A 555 12.77 -6.19 -8.39
C ALA A 555 11.29 -6.34 -8.78
N LEU A 556 10.35 -5.67 -8.09
CA LEU A 556 8.93 -5.71 -8.45
C LEU A 556 8.69 -5.22 -9.89
N VAL A 557 9.40 -4.17 -10.31
CA VAL A 557 9.29 -3.63 -11.69
C VAL A 557 9.84 -4.62 -12.73
N GLU A 558 10.94 -5.31 -12.42
CA GLU A 558 11.50 -6.35 -13.29
C GLU A 558 10.60 -7.58 -13.36
N MET A 559 10.00 -7.97 -12.23
CA MET A 559 9.14 -9.15 -12.15
C MET A 559 7.78 -8.94 -12.82
N ASP A 560 7.20 -7.74 -12.80
CA ASP A 560 6.01 -7.41 -13.60
C ASP A 560 6.25 -7.73 -15.09
N LYS A 561 7.45 -7.42 -15.61
CA LYS A 561 7.83 -7.75 -17.00
C LYS A 561 8.11 -9.26 -17.17
N ALA A 562 8.71 -9.90 -16.18
CA ALA A 562 8.97 -11.34 -16.20
C ALA A 562 7.68 -12.17 -16.21
N MET A 563 6.67 -11.77 -15.43
CA MET A 563 5.37 -12.42 -15.39
C MET A 563 4.68 -12.42 -16.75
N LEU A 564 4.67 -11.27 -17.44
CA LEU A 564 4.09 -11.14 -18.78
C LEU A 564 4.78 -12.10 -19.76
N ARG A 565 6.12 -12.16 -19.75
CA ARG A 565 6.89 -13.06 -20.64
C ARG A 565 6.67 -14.55 -20.34
N ASN A 566 6.50 -14.91 -19.07
CA ASN A 566 6.33 -16.30 -18.64
C ASN A 566 4.85 -16.69 -18.49
N ASN A 567 3.91 -15.84 -18.89
CA ASN A 567 2.46 -16.04 -18.76
C ASN A 567 2.01 -16.43 -17.33
N ILE A 568 2.64 -15.84 -16.32
CA ILE A 568 2.31 -16.08 -14.91
C ILE A 568 1.06 -15.26 -14.56
N LYS A 569 -0.05 -15.95 -14.29
CA LYS A 569 -1.31 -15.33 -13.85
C LYS A 569 -1.43 -15.40 -12.33
N LEU A 570 -1.64 -14.25 -11.72
CA LEU A 570 -1.75 -14.09 -10.27
C LEU A 570 -3.14 -13.58 -9.89
N ASN A 571 -3.62 -13.99 -8.72
CA ASN A 571 -4.88 -13.48 -8.16
C ASN A 571 -4.74 -12.04 -7.62
N ASP A 572 -3.51 -11.65 -7.26
CA ASP A 572 -3.16 -10.31 -6.78
C ASP A 572 -1.87 -9.86 -7.46
N ARG A 573 -1.87 -8.65 -8.04
CA ARG A 573 -0.67 -8.07 -8.66
C ARG A 573 0.46 -7.83 -7.64
N GLN A 574 0.13 -7.64 -6.36
CA GLN A 574 1.13 -7.48 -5.31
C GLN A 574 1.96 -8.75 -5.05
N LEU A 575 1.53 -9.91 -5.60
CA LEU A 575 2.29 -11.16 -5.57
C LEU A 575 3.32 -11.27 -6.71
N ALA A 576 3.71 -10.15 -7.32
CA ALA A 576 4.65 -10.16 -8.43
C ALA A 576 5.88 -11.03 -8.14
N CYS A 577 6.21 -11.89 -9.10
CA CYS A 577 7.20 -12.96 -8.93
C CYS A 577 7.88 -13.30 -10.26
N ALA A 578 9.05 -13.93 -10.19
CA ALA A 578 9.73 -14.51 -11.35
C ALA A 578 10.10 -15.97 -11.07
N PRO A 579 10.24 -16.81 -12.11
CA PRO A 579 10.77 -18.15 -11.94
C PRO A 579 12.14 -18.11 -11.25
N LEU A 580 12.38 -18.99 -10.29
CA LEU A 580 13.54 -18.96 -9.41
C LEU A 580 14.87 -19.02 -10.19
N LYS A 581 14.90 -19.84 -11.25
CA LYS A 581 16.06 -20.02 -12.14
C LYS A 581 16.15 -18.97 -13.26
N SER A 582 15.19 -18.04 -13.36
CA SER A 582 15.25 -16.97 -14.37
C SER A 582 16.33 -15.94 -14.04
N LYS A 583 16.73 -15.15 -15.04
CA LYS A 583 17.69 -14.05 -14.85
C LYS A 583 17.22 -13.06 -13.77
N GLU A 584 15.94 -12.70 -13.79
CA GLU A 584 15.31 -11.78 -12.84
C GLU A 584 15.24 -12.40 -11.44
N GLY A 585 14.88 -13.68 -11.34
CA GLY A 585 14.85 -14.40 -10.07
C GLY A 585 16.24 -14.47 -9.42
N GLN A 586 17.26 -14.84 -10.20
CA GLN A 586 18.66 -14.90 -9.73
C GLN A 586 19.23 -13.52 -9.41
N ASN A 587 18.97 -12.50 -10.22
CA ASN A 587 19.39 -11.13 -9.92
C ASN A 587 18.79 -10.65 -8.59
N TYR A 588 17.49 -10.90 -8.37
CA TYR A 588 16.84 -10.52 -7.12
C TYR A 588 17.41 -11.29 -5.92
N LEU A 589 17.64 -12.61 -6.01
CA LEU A 589 18.25 -13.38 -4.92
C LEU A 589 19.61 -12.81 -4.51
N LYS A 590 20.48 -12.51 -5.47
CA LYS A 590 21.81 -11.94 -5.20
C LYS A 590 21.73 -10.51 -4.64
N GLY A 591 20.82 -9.69 -5.15
CA GLY A 591 20.58 -8.34 -4.63
C GLY A 591 19.95 -8.34 -3.23
N MET A 592 19.07 -9.30 -2.95
CA MET A 592 18.48 -9.55 -1.63
C MET A 592 19.56 -10.01 -0.65
N ALA A 593 20.45 -10.93 -1.05
CA ALA A 593 21.59 -11.36 -0.24
C ALA A 593 22.52 -10.19 0.11
N ALA A 594 22.82 -9.30 -0.86
CA ALA A 594 23.57 -8.07 -0.60
C ALA A 594 22.85 -7.12 0.38
N ALA A 595 21.52 -6.97 0.25
CA ALA A 595 20.71 -6.21 1.20
C ALA A 595 20.66 -6.85 2.59
N ALA A 596 20.67 -8.18 2.66
CA ALA A 596 20.74 -8.92 3.91
C ALA A 596 22.07 -8.71 4.63
N ASN A 597 23.18 -8.77 3.89
CA ASN A 597 24.52 -8.45 4.38
C ASN A 597 24.56 -7.03 4.96
N PHE A 598 24.01 -6.05 4.25
CA PHE A 598 23.89 -4.68 4.77
C PHE A 598 23.14 -4.59 6.10
N ALA A 599 22.04 -5.33 6.27
CA ALA A 599 21.26 -5.32 7.52
C ALA A 599 22.04 -5.92 8.71
N TRP A 600 22.80 -7.00 8.49
CA TRP A 600 23.66 -7.57 9.55
C TRP A 600 24.80 -6.62 9.91
N VAL A 601 25.46 -5.99 8.93
CA VAL A 601 26.45 -4.93 9.18
C VAL A 601 25.81 -3.80 9.98
N ASN A 602 24.59 -3.37 9.61
CA ASN A 602 23.88 -2.31 10.31
C ASN A 602 23.61 -2.67 11.79
N ARG A 603 23.10 -3.87 12.09
CA ARG A 603 22.88 -4.34 13.48
C ARG A 603 24.18 -4.52 14.24
N SER A 604 25.24 -4.96 13.58
CA SER A 604 26.59 -5.08 14.14
C SER A 604 27.16 -3.70 14.54
N CYS A 605 27.07 -2.72 13.65
CA CYS A 605 27.43 -1.33 13.94
C CYS A 605 26.64 -0.73 15.12
N MET A 606 25.33 -1.03 15.22
CA MET A 606 24.53 -0.58 16.38
C MET A 606 24.88 -1.33 17.66
N THR A 607 25.32 -2.59 17.58
CA THR A 607 25.88 -3.35 18.71
C THR A 607 27.11 -2.63 19.26
N PHE A 608 28.01 -2.22 18.37
CA PHE A 608 29.16 -1.39 18.73
C PHE A 608 28.75 -0.09 19.42
N CYS A 609 27.80 0.66 18.84
CA CYS A 609 27.31 1.90 19.45
C CYS A 609 26.67 1.67 20.84
N ALA A 610 25.89 0.60 21.00
CA ALA A 610 25.31 0.24 22.29
C ALA A 610 26.40 -0.08 23.33
N ARG A 611 27.43 -0.85 22.95
CA ARG A 611 28.60 -1.12 23.80
C ARG A 611 29.29 0.17 24.24
N GLN A 612 29.49 1.13 23.33
CA GLN A 612 30.09 2.43 23.68
C GLN A 612 29.21 3.25 24.64
N ALA A 613 27.89 3.24 24.45
CA ALA A 613 26.97 3.95 25.34
C ALA A 613 27.01 3.37 26.77
N PHE A 614 27.01 2.04 26.90
CA PHE A 614 27.14 1.38 28.20
C PHE A 614 28.51 1.63 28.83
N ALA A 615 29.60 1.53 28.07
CA ALA A 615 30.95 1.83 28.55
C ALA A 615 31.07 3.26 29.08
N LYS A 616 30.46 4.24 28.40
CA LYS A 616 30.45 5.64 28.85
C LYS A 616 29.67 5.84 30.16
N ILE A 617 28.54 5.16 30.33
CA ILE A 617 27.71 5.32 31.52
C ILE A 617 28.32 4.63 32.74
N PHE A 618 28.83 3.40 32.56
CA PHE A 618 29.37 2.59 33.66
C PHE A 618 30.88 2.76 33.86
N GLN A 619 31.57 3.54 33.03
CA GLN A 619 33.01 3.82 33.13
C GLN A 619 33.87 2.54 33.19
N CYS A 620 33.48 1.55 32.40
CA CYS A 620 34.16 0.26 32.27
C CYS A 620 34.10 -0.21 30.81
N THR A 621 34.86 -1.25 30.47
CA THR A 621 34.87 -1.75 29.10
C THR A 621 33.60 -2.60 28.82
N PRO A 622 33.17 -2.73 27.56
CA PRO A 622 32.05 -3.62 27.22
C PRO A 622 32.32 -5.09 27.55
N ASP A 623 33.61 -5.49 27.64
CA ASP A 623 34.02 -6.83 28.06
C ASP A 623 33.81 -7.04 29.56
N ASP A 624 34.17 -6.05 30.40
CA ASP A 624 33.87 -6.06 31.85
C ASP A 624 32.36 -6.15 32.13
N LEU A 625 31.54 -5.60 31.23
CA LEU A 625 30.07 -5.65 31.27
C LEU A 625 29.48 -6.92 30.66
N ASP A 626 30.32 -7.80 30.11
CA ASP A 626 29.97 -9.07 29.48
C ASP A 626 28.90 -8.90 28.39
N MET A 627 29.09 -7.88 27.54
CA MET A 627 28.15 -7.46 26.49
C MET A 627 28.15 -8.36 25.24
N GLN A 628 27.93 -9.66 25.45
CA GLN A 628 27.97 -10.69 24.40
C GLN A 628 26.64 -10.77 23.62
N VAL A 629 26.72 -11.06 22.32
CA VAL A 629 25.52 -11.31 21.50
C VAL A 629 24.97 -12.70 21.85
N VAL A 630 23.70 -12.75 22.25
CA VAL A 630 22.97 -14.02 22.46
C VAL A 630 22.65 -14.64 21.11
N TYR A 631 21.97 -13.87 20.25
CA TYR A 631 21.70 -14.27 18.88
C TYR A 631 21.29 -13.07 18.01
N ASP A 632 21.39 -13.22 16.68
CA ASP A 632 20.84 -12.31 15.67
C ASP A 632 20.06 -13.11 14.62
N VAL A 633 18.79 -12.76 14.41
CA VAL A 633 17.90 -13.49 13.52
C VAL A 633 17.06 -12.55 12.65
N SER A 634 16.88 -12.95 11.40
CA SER A 634 16.04 -12.28 10.40
C SER A 634 14.57 -12.71 10.49
N HIS A 635 13.66 -11.83 10.07
CA HIS A 635 12.25 -12.18 9.89
C HIS A 635 11.63 -11.78 8.55
N ASN A 636 12.43 -11.20 7.65
CA ASN A 636 12.06 -10.85 6.28
C ASN A 636 13.15 -11.34 5.34
N ILE A 637 13.08 -12.59 4.89
CA ILE A 637 14.13 -13.18 4.05
C ILE A 637 13.60 -14.35 3.22
N ALA A 638 14.25 -14.64 2.10
CA ALA A 638 14.11 -15.92 1.41
C ALA A 638 15.41 -16.70 1.50
N LYS A 639 15.34 -18.01 1.78
CA LYS A 639 16.54 -18.86 1.95
C LYS A 639 16.41 -20.19 1.25
N ILE A 640 17.53 -20.69 0.76
CA ILE A 640 17.63 -22.04 0.21
C ILE A 640 17.95 -22.99 1.38
N GLU A 641 17.04 -23.91 1.67
CA GLU A 641 17.11 -24.79 2.84
C GLU A 641 16.65 -26.20 2.48
N GLU A 642 17.19 -27.20 3.16
CA GLU A 642 16.77 -28.60 3.00
C GLU A 642 15.64 -28.93 3.98
N HIS A 643 14.54 -29.47 3.46
CA HIS A 643 13.37 -29.84 4.25
C HIS A 643 12.79 -31.18 3.80
N MET A 644 12.23 -31.93 4.75
CA MET A 644 11.49 -33.15 4.46
C MET A 644 10.05 -32.80 4.08
N VAL A 645 9.69 -33.03 2.81
CA VAL A 645 8.33 -32.81 2.30
C VAL A 645 7.77 -34.15 1.84
N GLU A 646 6.66 -34.57 2.46
CA GLU A 646 5.99 -35.86 2.15
C GLU A 646 6.97 -37.06 2.21
N GLY A 647 7.88 -37.04 3.19
CA GLY A 647 8.87 -38.10 3.39
C GLY A 647 10.07 -38.06 2.44
N LYS A 648 10.20 -37.04 1.59
CA LYS A 648 11.35 -36.85 0.68
C LYS A 648 12.13 -35.61 1.07
N LEU A 649 13.46 -35.72 1.08
CA LEU A 649 14.34 -34.57 1.24
C LEU A 649 14.26 -33.71 -0.03
N LYS A 650 13.99 -32.42 0.14
CA LYS A 650 13.91 -31.45 -0.95
C LYS A 650 14.68 -30.18 -0.58
N THR A 651 15.30 -29.58 -1.59
CA THR A 651 15.90 -28.26 -1.48
C THR A 651 14.86 -27.21 -1.83
N LEU A 652 14.50 -26.37 -0.87
CA LEU A 652 13.41 -25.41 -0.98
C LEU A 652 13.93 -23.97 -0.87
N CYS A 653 13.36 -23.07 -1.67
CA CYS A 653 13.40 -21.63 -1.41
C CYS A 653 12.26 -21.28 -0.45
N VAL A 654 12.58 -21.03 0.81
CA VAL A 654 11.62 -20.69 1.88
C VAL A 654 11.53 -19.18 2.02
N HIS A 655 10.35 -18.63 1.71
CA HIS A 655 9.99 -17.23 1.93
C HIS A 655 9.45 -17.03 3.33
N ARG A 656 10.06 -16.11 4.06
CA ARG A 656 9.62 -15.68 5.39
C ARG A 656 9.41 -14.18 5.40
N LYS A 657 8.17 -13.75 5.63
CA LYS A 657 7.82 -12.34 5.82
C LYS A 657 7.14 -12.17 7.16
N GLY A 658 7.72 -11.37 8.05
CA GLY A 658 7.32 -11.31 9.45
C GLY A 658 7.28 -12.69 10.09
N SER A 659 8.28 -13.52 9.82
CA SER A 659 8.38 -14.87 10.40
C SER A 659 9.84 -15.28 10.51
N THR A 660 10.18 -16.03 11.55
CA THR A 660 11.57 -16.21 11.98
C THR A 660 11.97 -17.68 11.91
N ARG A 661 13.17 -17.94 11.41
CA ARG A 661 13.75 -19.29 11.41
C ARG A 661 13.92 -19.80 12.84
N ALA A 662 13.57 -21.07 13.06
CA ALA A 662 13.47 -21.72 14.36
C ALA A 662 13.95 -23.18 14.24
N PHE A 663 15.22 -23.37 13.84
CA PHE A 663 15.77 -24.71 13.65
C PHE A 663 15.84 -25.53 14.94
N PRO A 664 15.61 -26.86 14.83
CA PRO A 664 15.56 -27.75 15.98
C PRO A 664 16.94 -27.96 16.62
N PRO A 665 17.01 -28.55 17.82
CA PRO A 665 18.25 -29.13 18.34
C PRO A 665 18.92 -30.04 17.31
N HIS A 666 20.25 -30.07 17.33
CA HIS A 666 21.13 -30.86 16.47
C HIS A 666 21.18 -30.44 14.99
N HIS A 667 20.56 -29.31 14.64
CA HIS A 667 20.64 -28.81 13.28
C HIS A 667 22.05 -28.28 12.98
N PRO A 668 22.71 -28.62 11.86
CA PRO A 668 24.11 -28.26 11.62
C PRO A 668 24.36 -26.75 11.49
N LEU A 669 23.34 -25.99 11.08
CA LEU A 669 23.42 -24.53 10.89
C LEU A 669 23.20 -23.70 12.17
N ILE A 670 23.00 -24.32 13.33
CA ILE A 670 22.91 -23.58 14.61
C ILE A 670 24.26 -23.56 15.32
N PRO A 671 24.58 -22.51 16.09
CA PRO A 671 25.84 -22.42 16.83
C PRO A 671 26.06 -23.63 17.74
N VAL A 672 27.32 -24.01 17.94
CA VAL A 672 27.71 -25.17 18.76
C VAL A 672 27.08 -25.10 20.15
N ASP A 673 27.00 -23.91 20.73
CA ASP A 673 26.46 -23.73 22.06
C ASP A 673 24.98 -24.06 22.22
N TYR A 674 24.24 -23.99 21.12
CA TYR A 674 22.79 -24.17 21.04
C TYR A 674 22.37 -25.50 20.41
N GLN A 675 23.32 -26.38 20.09
CA GLN A 675 23.08 -27.68 19.49
C GLN A 675 22.07 -28.53 20.30
N PHE A 676 22.07 -28.45 21.63
CA PHE A 676 21.13 -29.22 22.46
C PHE A 676 19.83 -28.48 22.80
N THR A 677 19.75 -27.18 22.55
CA THR A 677 18.62 -26.33 22.94
C THR A 677 17.72 -25.98 21.77
N GLY A 678 18.26 -26.04 20.54
CA GLY A 678 17.65 -25.49 19.34
C GLY A 678 18.01 -24.03 19.14
N GLN A 679 17.75 -23.50 17.94
CA GLN A 679 18.05 -22.12 17.56
C GLN A 679 17.34 -21.12 18.48
N PRO A 680 18.02 -20.13 19.08
CA PRO A 680 17.34 -19.02 19.75
C PRO A 680 16.51 -18.22 18.75
N VAL A 681 15.29 -17.88 19.15
CA VAL A 681 14.35 -17.07 18.35
C VAL A 681 13.96 -15.86 19.17
N LEU A 682 14.20 -14.66 18.63
CA LEU A 682 14.00 -13.39 19.32
C LEU A 682 12.67 -12.79 18.88
N ILE A 683 11.73 -12.66 19.82
CA ILE A 683 10.37 -12.17 19.57
C ILE A 683 10.20 -10.80 20.20
N GLY A 684 10.13 -9.79 19.33
CA GLY A 684 9.88 -8.41 19.74
C GLY A 684 8.43 -8.17 20.14
N GLY A 685 8.22 -7.54 21.29
CA GLY A 685 6.93 -6.99 21.67
C GLY A 685 6.66 -5.64 20.99
N THR A 686 6.36 -4.65 21.82
CA THR A 686 6.20 -3.24 21.48
C THR A 686 6.96 -2.42 22.51
N MET A 687 7.08 -1.10 22.31
CA MET A 687 7.76 -0.20 23.26
C MET A 687 7.19 -0.19 24.70
N GLY A 688 6.07 -0.87 24.96
CA GLY A 688 5.46 -0.96 26.28
C GLY A 688 5.00 -2.37 26.69
N THR A 689 5.41 -3.41 25.97
CA THR A 689 5.05 -4.81 26.24
C THR A 689 6.29 -5.70 26.29
N CYS A 690 6.16 -6.89 26.86
CA CYS A 690 7.27 -7.83 26.99
C CYS A 690 7.77 -8.35 25.63
N SER A 691 9.05 -8.72 25.58
CA SER A 691 9.64 -9.53 24.52
C SER A 691 9.90 -10.95 25.01
N TYR A 692 10.16 -11.88 24.09
CA TYR A 692 10.47 -13.28 24.44
C TYR A 692 11.69 -13.79 23.70
N ILE A 693 12.38 -14.73 24.33
CA ILE A 693 13.31 -15.65 23.67
C ILE A 693 12.62 -17.01 23.62
N LEU A 694 12.53 -17.59 22.44
CA LEU A 694 12.06 -18.96 22.21
C LEU A 694 13.22 -19.83 21.70
N THR A 695 13.01 -21.14 21.64
CA THR A 695 13.91 -22.07 20.94
C THR A 695 13.17 -22.86 19.86
N GLY A 696 13.88 -23.18 18.77
CA GLY A 696 13.36 -24.04 17.70
C GLY A 696 13.11 -25.47 18.16
N THR A 697 12.25 -26.19 17.44
CA THR A 697 11.78 -27.52 17.83
C THR A 697 11.70 -28.47 16.64
N VAL A 698 11.77 -29.78 16.90
CA VAL A 698 11.63 -30.81 15.85
C VAL A 698 10.26 -30.73 15.17
N LYS A 699 9.19 -30.48 15.95
CA LYS A 699 7.84 -30.31 15.41
C LYS A 699 7.74 -29.07 14.52
N GLY A 700 8.35 -27.95 14.90
CA GLY A 700 8.47 -26.76 14.04
C GLY A 700 9.20 -27.04 12.72
N MET A 701 10.27 -27.85 12.76
CA MET A 701 10.97 -28.28 11.53
C MET A 701 10.01 -28.99 10.58
N SER A 702 9.21 -29.94 11.08
CA SER A 702 8.27 -30.71 10.26
C SER A 702 6.99 -29.96 9.86
N GLU A 703 6.50 -29.05 10.72
CA GLU A 703 5.16 -28.47 10.55
C GLU A 703 5.14 -27.08 9.88
N THR A 704 6.26 -26.36 9.94
CA THR A 704 6.34 -24.96 9.50
C THR A 704 7.65 -24.62 8.77
N PHE A 705 8.32 -25.62 8.20
CA PHE A 705 9.64 -25.45 7.57
C PHE A 705 10.66 -24.81 8.54
N GLY A 706 10.64 -25.26 9.81
CA GLY A 706 11.51 -24.72 10.86
C GLY A 706 11.29 -23.23 11.07
N THR A 707 10.04 -22.77 11.12
CA THR A 707 9.69 -21.34 11.22
C THR A 707 8.69 -21.07 12.35
N THR A 708 8.82 -19.94 13.03
CA THR A 708 7.88 -19.47 14.06
C THR A 708 7.59 -17.96 13.89
N CYS A 709 6.76 -17.39 14.76
CA CYS A 709 6.41 -15.97 14.78
C CYS A 709 7.64 -15.06 14.90
N HIS A 710 7.49 -13.77 14.59
CA HIS A 710 8.57 -12.76 14.72
C HIS A 710 8.30 -11.72 15.80
N GLY A 711 7.04 -11.49 16.17
CA GLY A 711 6.67 -10.43 17.09
C GLY A 711 5.18 -10.44 17.41
N ALA A 712 4.69 -9.30 17.92
CA ALA A 712 3.27 -9.15 18.24
C ALA A 712 2.35 -9.14 16.99
N GLY A 713 2.82 -8.57 15.87
CA GLY A 713 1.98 -8.32 14.70
C GLY A 713 0.97 -7.18 14.94
N ARG A 714 0.64 -6.42 13.89
CA ARG A 714 -0.27 -5.28 14.04
C ARG A 714 -1.73 -5.74 14.12
N ALA A 715 -2.47 -5.19 15.07
CA ALA A 715 -3.93 -5.32 15.15
C ALA A 715 -4.63 -4.13 14.47
N MET A 716 -3.96 -2.98 14.39
CA MET A 716 -4.50 -1.76 13.77
C MET A 716 -3.53 -1.16 12.75
N SER A 717 -4.08 -0.59 11.67
CA SER A 717 -3.27 0.16 10.70
C SER A 717 -2.71 1.44 11.34
N ARG A 718 -1.53 1.88 10.90
CA ARG A 718 -0.91 3.14 11.39
C ARG A 718 -1.86 4.34 11.27
N ALA A 719 -2.63 4.39 10.18
CA ALA A 719 -3.62 5.45 9.96
C ALA A 719 -4.78 5.39 10.97
N LYS A 720 -5.21 4.19 11.39
CA LYS A 720 -6.22 4.02 12.45
C LYS A 720 -5.63 4.45 13.80
N SER A 721 -4.43 3.99 14.14
CA SER A 721 -3.74 4.35 15.39
C SER A 721 -3.61 5.86 15.57
N ARG A 722 -3.17 6.59 14.53
CA ARG A 722 -3.06 8.07 14.56
C ARG A 722 -4.39 8.81 14.75
N ARG A 723 -5.52 8.17 14.47
CA ARG A 723 -6.86 8.78 14.62
C ARG A 723 -7.47 8.49 15.98
N THR A 724 -7.08 7.37 16.61
CA THR A 724 -7.72 6.86 17.82
C THR A 724 -6.89 7.07 19.08
N LEU A 725 -5.56 7.19 18.93
CA LEU A 725 -4.64 7.28 20.06
C LEU A 725 -4.04 8.67 20.17
N ASP A 726 -3.90 9.13 21.41
CA ASP A 726 -3.21 10.37 21.73
C ASP A 726 -1.82 10.08 22.28
N TYR A 727 -0.82 10.88 21.85
CA TYR A 727 0.57 10.63 22.17
C TYR A 727 0.91 10.88 23.65
N THR A 728 0.22 11.82 24.32
CA THR A 728 0.48 12.12 25.74
C THR A 728 0.02 10.96 26.60
N ASN A 729 -1.18 10.43 26.34
CA ASN A 729 -1.71 9.25 27.04
C ASN A 729 -0.78 8.04 26.89
N VAL A 730 -0.19 7.83 25.71
CA VAL A 730 0.74 6.72 25.49
C VAL A 730 2.03 6.93 26.28
N LEU A 731 2.58 8.14 26.31
CA LEU A 731 3.78 8.45 27.11
C LEU A 731 3.52 8.29 28.61
N ASP A 732 2.39 8.79 29.10
CA ASP A 732 1.99 8.66 30.51
C ASP A 732 1.81 7.19 30.91
N ALA A 733 1.22 6.37 30.03
CA ALA A 733 1.07 4.94 30.25
C ALA A 733 2.43 4.20 30.28
N LEU A 734 3.41 4.62 29.47
CA LEU A 734 4.77 4.08 29.51
C LEU A 734 5.53 4.54 30.76
N ALA A 735 5.38 5.80 31.16
CA ALA A 735 5.98 6.35 32.37
C ALA A 735 5.41 5.67 33.62
N ALA A 736 4.10 5.38 33.66
CA ALA A 736 3.45 4.63 34.73
C ALA A 736 3.98 3.19 34.86
N LYS A 737 4.48 2.60 33.76
CA LYS A 737 5.18 1.31 33.74
C LYS A 737 6.67 1.42 34.09
N GLY A 738 7.17 2.63 34.36
CA GLY A 738 8.57 2.90 34.68
C GLY A 738 9.52 2.81 33.49
N ILE A 739 9.00 2.95 32.26
CA ILE A 739 9.77 2.85 31.01
C ILE A 739 10.30 4.23 30.62
N SER A 740 11.62 4.36 30.49
CA SER A 740 12.25 5.54 29.92
C SER A 740 12.18 5.48 28.39
N ILE A 741 11.75 6.55 27.73
CA ILE A 741 11.60 6.56 26.27
C ILE A 741 12.26 7.79 25.64
N ARG A 742 12.93 7.60 24.50
CA ARG A 742 13.41 8.66 23.62
C ARG A 742 12.93 8.40 22.20
N VAL A 743 12.27 9.38 21.60
CA VAL A 743 11.74 9.27 20.24
C VAL A 743 12.18 10.42 19.36
N ALA A 744 12.38 10.15 18.07
CA ALA A 744 12.66 11.19 17.07
C ALA A 744 11.44 12.09 16.78
N SER A 745 10.21 11.56 16.90
CA SER A 745 8.99 12.31 16.58
C SER A 745 7.77 11.84 17.39
N PRO A 746 6.93 12.76 17.88
CA PRO A 746 5.67 12.41 18.56
C PRO A 746 4.71 11.59 17.70
N LYS A 747 4.71 11.78 16.38
CA LYS A 747 3.84 11.03 15.44
C LYS A 747 4.09 9.52 15.52
N LEU A 748 5.33 9.13 15.76
CA LEU A 748 5.77 7.73 15.78
C LEU A 748 5.37 7.01 17.07
N ILE A 749 5.10 7.76 18.15
CA ILE A 749 4.57 7.20 19.40
C ILE A 749 3.16 6.64 19.14
N MET A 750 2.28 7.41 18.52
CA MET A 750 0.90 6.97 18.28
C MET A 750 0.84 5.77 17.32
N GLU A 751 1.68 5.75 16.30
CA GLU A 751 1.70 4.67 15.31
C GLU A 751 2.15 3.33 15.88
N GLU A 752 3.00 3.37 16.90
CA GLU A 752 3.69 2.21 17.46
C GLU A 752 3.27 1.92 18.92
N ALA A 753 2.19 2.56 19.37
CA ALA A 753 1.54 2.35 20.66
C ALA A 753 1.20 0.86 20.88
N PRO A 754 1.34 0.32 22.10
CA PRO A 754 1.03 -1.08 22.42
C PRO A 754 -0.34 -1.55 21.91
N GLU A 755 -1.36 -0.70 21.97
CA GLU A 755 -2.74 -0.95 21.56
C GLU A 755 -2.89 -1.15 20.04
N SER A 756 -1.88 -0.75 19.27
CA SER A 756 -1.86 -0.95 17.81
C SER A 756 -1.45 -2.36 17.41
N TYR A 757 -0.97 -3.16 18.36
CA TYR A 757 -0.43 -4.49 18.16
C TYR A 757 -1.31 -5.54 18.84
N LYS A 758 -1.18 -6.80 18.39
CA LYS A 758 -1.78 -7.92 19.11
C LYS A 758 -1.04 -8.13 20.43
N ASN A 759 -1.63 -8.93 21.31
CA ASN A 759 -0.92 -9.34 22.52
C ASN A 759 0.17 -10.36 22.17
N VAL A 760 1.44 -9.96 22.33
CA VAL A 760 2.60 -10.81 22.08
C VAL A 760 2.61 -12.10 22.91
N THR A 761 2.04 -12.08 24.11
CA THR A 761 1.95 -13.28 24.95
C THR A 761 0.98 -14.30 24.36
N ASP A 762 -0.14 -13.86 23.77
CA ASP A 762 -1.08 -14.75 23.08
C ASP A 762 -0.44 -15.38 21.84
N VAL A 763 0.34 -14.60 21.08
CA VAL A 763 1.09 -15.09 19.91
C VAL A 763 2.09 -16.17 20.33
N VAL A 764 2.94 -15.86 21.32
CA VAL A 764 3.99 -16.76 21.81
C VAL A 764 3.41 -18.03 22.43
N ASN A 765 2.33 -17.91 23.22
CA ASN A 765 1.65 -19.07 23.79
C ASN A 765 1.06 -19.96 22.70
N THR A 766 0.48 -19.38 21.65
CA THR A 766 -0.02 -20.15 20.50
C THR A 766 1.10 -20.96 19.84
N CYS A 767 2.27 -20.36 19.59
CA CYS A 767 3.43 -21.07 19.04
C CYS A 767 3.95 -22.18 19.97
N HIS A 768 3.92 -21.93 21.28
CA HIS A 768 4.36 -22.88 22.31
C HIS A 768 3.44 -24.08 22.43
N GLU A 769 2.14 -23.85 22.51
CA GLU A 769 1.11 -24.89 22.61
C GLU A 769 0.98 -25.69 21.31
N ALA A 770 1.14 -25.03 20.15
CA ALA A 770 1.27 -25.73 18.87
C ALA A 770 2.54 -26.59 18.82
N GLY A 771 3.55 -26.28 19.64
CA GLY A 771 4.82 -27.00 19.71
C GLY A 771 5.78 -26.65 18.57
N ILE A 772 5.55 -25.56 17.83
CA ILE A 772 6.43 -25.11 16.74
C ILE A 772 7.68 -24.39 17.26
N SER A 773 7.60 -23.82 18.47
CA SER A 773 8.74 -23.25 19.20
C SER A 773 8.53 -23.34 20.71
N LYS A 774 9.58 -23.39 21.52
CA LYS A 774 9.48 -23.51 22.99
C LYS A 774 9.80 -22.18 23.67
N ARG A 775 8.99 -21.75 24.65
CA ARG A 775 9.31 -20.55 25.46
C ARG A 775 10.57 -20.79 26.30
N CYS A 776 11.48 -19.82 26.30
CA CYS A 776 12.73 -19.87 27.06
C CYS A 776 12.81 -18.74 28.09
N VAL A 777 12.73 -17.48 27.65
CA VAL A 777 12.87 -16.29 28.52
C VAL A 777 11.80 -15.25 28.19
N LYS A 778 11.26 -14.57 29.20
CA LYS A 778 10.43 -13.36 29.07
C LYS A 778 11.24 -12.14 29.51
N LEU A 779 11.22 -11.11 28.68
CA LEU A 779 11.94 -9.85 28.87
C LEU A 779 10.93 -8.70 29.01
N ARG A 780 11.18 -7.78 29.92
CA ARG A 780 10.37 -6.56 30.12
C ARG A 780 11.19 -5.32 29.78
N PRO A 781 10.71 -4.43 28.91
CA PRO A 781 11.43 -3.20 28.59
C PRO A 781 11.46 -2.25 29.79
N ILE A 782 12.61 -1.58 29.98
CA ILE A 782 12.80 -0.51 30.97
C ILE A 782 13.30 0.79 30.33
N ALA A 783 13.94 0.71 29.16
CA ALA A 783 14.34 1.86 28.37
C ALA A 783 14.16 1.57 26.88
N VAL A 784 13.67 2.55 26.12
CA VAL A 784 13.37 2.41 24.69
C VAL A 784 13.87 3.63 23.92
N ILE A 785 14.65 3.39 22.87
CA ILE A 785 14.96 4.39 21.84
C ILE A 785 14.25 4.02 20.55
N LYS A 786 13.57 5.00 19.95
CA LYS A 786 12.83 4.81 18.71
C LYS A 786 13.07 5.95 17.73
N GLY A 787 13.16 5.62 16.45
CA GLY A 787 13.22 6.60 15.38
C GLY A 787 11.95 6.73 14.60
#